data_AF-A0A1C7LWZ5-F1
#
_entry.id   AF-A0A1C7LWZ5-F1
#
_cell.length_a   1.000
_cell.length_b   1.000
_cell.length_c   1.000
_cell.angle_alpha   90.00
_cell.angle_beta   90.00
_cell.angle_gamma   90.00
#
_symmetry.space_group_name_H-M   'P 1'
#
loop_
_entity.id
_entity.type
_entity.pdbx_description
1 polymer ?
#
loop_
_entity_poly.entity_id
_entity_poly.type
_entity_poly.pdbx_seq_one_letter_code
_entity_poly.pdbx_strand_id
1 'polypeptide(L)'
;MPVNGDSPLKRVLVTGGAGYIGSHVIYALQQTRRYKVISIDNNHNSSPKALERVTQIARSSLPANPSEKDKDSAEVDAHTCDLTNPHAVRKVFEQYGKAGIWGVIHIAAYKAVGESTEIPLTYYENNVSATISLLQIMSEFDCTRMVYSSSATVYGTPPVIPIPETTRLQAHSPYGKTKVMCETIIEDLCSAEPKRWRGLSLRYFNPGGAHPSGLIGEAPIGRPGNLFPLLAAIAVGRVENDLKVFGNDYPTPDGTCVRDYLHVLDLASGHLLALDALADDSTVFNNCPSEGRYKAYNLGKGKGMSVLQIVEAMRKATGFDYKYEIVGRRRGDVPDLTADPALAEKELGFKAAVDLDTMCRDLWNWQSQNPNGLSIMVRRTTSQSAPVASRAGSPSGEDFEEAPYFDSVDELQQHGINVQDILKLKTAAINTVSGVNMTTRRQMLKIKGMSEAKVEKIKEAAHKILGSSFATGLEVQEKRKRVLTISTGSKSVDTILGGGVMSQSITEVYGEFRTGKTQMAHTMSVVAQLPPDMGGASGKVAYIDTEGTFRPDRIRSIADRFGVNGDMALENILYGAFLTFDECRMLTYHRRSTSFHSEHQMELINECSSRFAEDKDFRLLIAILMTNQVQSDPGATMTFVAGGALKPIGGHILSHASATRMFLRKGRAEERVAKLVDSPDKPESEASYKLDEGGPCNNDRAYDACTASAYTIKVASSSDWCVGFRASLALSAWSHRNICVAMLKVMNVLVRRAMDVRFTLSVLNTCPDASAAHGMMADVVTSSAACASSGSSIQEDDTFVAAMGNMAVALVLVTIAFVARARASLVFSLPNTFPNISACISQPLTYSCENTSVIQNTCCSPTPGGLVLQTQYWDTYTGLEKKGQLLPKNSWTIHGLWPDNCDGSFDEYCDLSRQYDPDPSPAVLPDGTPVPAYKGPGVDIFVEEFGRLDLLSYMNKYWVSQGSPNADFWAHEFSKHATCTSTFDVTCYGSDYKKHQDVVNFFDAVVRAFHKYPTWDMLAASGIIPSNKTTYSLNQLQNALKAQTGSIPYLGCGFNGTVLQEVWYFNHVFGTEQFGQLKSVDSTTKSSCSSTLGIHYYERNPTSEHEVKLLP
;
A
#
# COMPACT_ATOMS: atom_id res chain seq x y z
N MET A 1 30.11 22.55 32.20
CA MET A 1 30.23 23.75 33.06
C MET A 1 29.00 23.84 33.94
N PRO A 2 29.07 24.43 35.15
CA PRO A 2 27.86 24.79 35.89
C PRO A 2 27.13 25.92 35.15
N VAL A 3 25.92 25.67 34.67
CA VAL A 3 25.05 26.68 34.07
C VAL A 3 24.31 27.41 35.19
N ASN A 4 24.18 28.73 35.11
CA ASN A 4 23.44 29.53 36.09
C ASN A 4 22.02 28.97 36.32
N GLY A 5 21.62 28.85 37.58
CA GLY A 5 20.36 28.21 37.98
C GLY A 5 19.10 28.81 37.33
N ASP A 6 19.12 30.11 37.03
CA ASP A 6 17.97 30.88 36.58
C ASP A 6 17.65 30.76 35.08
N SER A 7 18.47 30.07 34.27
CA SER A 7 18.16 29.92 32.84
C SER A 7 16.90 29.05 32.63
N PRO A 8 15.91 29.47 31.81
CA PRO A 8 14.70 28.69 31.58
C PRO A 8 14.99 27.33 30.91
N LEU A 9 14.11 26.35 31.12
CA LEU A 9 14.25 25.02 30.52
C LEU A 9 14.13 25.09 28.99
N LYS A 10 15.08 24.47 28.28
CA LYS A 10 14.98 24.26 26.83
C LYS A 10 13.97 23.15 26.57
N ARG A 11 12.90 23.42 25.81
CA ARG A 11 11.96 22.37 25.38
C ARG A 11 12.58 21.53 24.27
N VAL A 12 12.56 20.21 24.42
CA VAL A 12 13.11 19.26 23.43
C VAL A 12 12.03 18.24 23.09
N LEU A 13 11.74 18.11 21.79
CA LEU A 13 10.81 17.11 21.30
C LEU A 13 11.56 15.80 21.02
N VAL A 14 11.16 14.71 21.67
CA VAL A 14 11.66 13.36 21.42
C VAL A 14 10.55 12.56 20.73
N THR A 15 10.74 12.22 19.46
CA THR A 15 9.80 11.35 18.75
C THR A 15 10.21 9.89 18.90
N GLY A 16 9.27 8.98 19.16
CA GLY A 16 9.56 7.60 19.58
C GLY A 16 9.97 7.51 21.06
N GLY A 17 9.52 8.46 21.88
CA GLY A 17 9.95 8.64 23.27
C GLY A 17 9.51 7.52 24.22
N ALA A 18 8.43 6.80 23.94
CA ALA A 18 8.01 5.62 24.72
C ALA A 18 8.74 4.34 24.28
N GLY A 19 9.50 4.39 23.18
CA GLY A 19 10.36 3.30 22.72
C GLY A 19 11.58 3.04 23.61
N TYR A 20 12.27 1.93 23.33
CA TYR A 20 13.43 1.46 24.10
C TYR A 20 14.54 2.52 24.20
N ILE A 21 15.07 3.02 23.07
CA ILE A 21 16.11 4.06 23.09
C ILE A 21 15.51 5.40 23.59
N GLY A 22 14.29 5.75 23.17
CA GLY A 22 13.62 6.99 23.52
C GLY A 22 13.49 7.22 25.02
N SER A 23 12.98 6.23 25.75
CA SER A 23 12.81 6.32 27.21
C SER A 23 14.13 6.53 27.95
N HIS A 24 15.23 5.94 27.48
CA HIS A 24 16.56 6.13 28.07
C HIS A 24 17.19 7.48 27.68
N VAL A 25 16.91 8.00 26.48
CA VAL A 25 17.27 9.37 26.06
C VAL A 25 16.52 10.41 26.90
N ILE A 26 15.22 10.22 27.11
CA ILE A 26 14.39 11.06 27.99
C ILE A 26 15.00 11.08 29.40
N TYR A 27 15.31 9.90 29.97
CA TYR A 27 16.01 9.80 31.27
C TYR A 27 17.28 10.65 31.31
N ALA A 28 18.16 10.52 30.30
CA ALA A 28 19.43 11.24 30.23
C ALA A 28 19.23 12.77 30.13
N LEU A 29 18.23 13.24 29.38
CA LEU A 29 17.87 14.66 29.33
C LEU A 29 17.38 15.18 30.69
N GLN A 30 16.48 14.44 31.34
CA GLN A 30 15.87 14.82 32.62
C GLN A 30 16.89 14.87 33.77
N GLN A 31 17.90 13.97 33.79
CA GLN A 31 18.98 14.03 34.79
C GLN A 31 19.77 15.35 34.74
N THR A 32 19.80 16.06 33.61
CA THR A 32 20.53 17.34 33.52
C THR A 32 19.84 18.52 34.19
N ARG A 33 18.53 18.44 34.46
CA ARG A 33 17.67 19.56 34.91
C ARG A 33 17.71 20.82 34.01
N ARG A 34 18.18 20.69 32.76
CA ARG A 34 18.26 21.79 31.76
C ARG A 34 17.14 21.76 30.71
N TYR A 35 16.48 20.63 30.55
CA TYR A 35 15.50 20.39 29.50
C TYR A 35 14.11 20.10 30.07
N LYS A 36 13.09 20.50 29.32
CA LYS A 36 11.71 20.03 29.45
C LYS A 36 11.44 19.12 28.25
N VAL A 37 10.99 17.89 28.50
CA VAL A 37 10.80 16.90 27.45
C VAL A 37 9.36 16.92 26.96
N ILE A 38 9.20 16.96 25.64
CA ILE A 38 7.94 16.71 24.93
C ILE A 38 8.13 15.36 24.22
N SER A 39 7.19 14.43 24.35
CA SER A 39 7.24 13.13 23.69
C SER A 39 6.12 13.00 22.65
N ILE A 40 6.46 12.57 21.44
CA ILE A 40 5.49 12.08 20.44
C ILE A 40 5.76 10.60 20.19
N ASP A 41 4.74 9.76 20.32
CA ASP A 41 4.80 8.32 20.04
C ASP A 41 3.42 7.83 19.58
N ASN A 42 3.35 6.84 18.68
CA ASN A 42 2.09 6.21 18.29
C ASN A 42 1.83 4.90 19.07
N ASN A 43 2.77 4.48 19.92
CA ASN A 43 2.75 3.25 20.71
C ASN A 43 2.77 1.94 19.90
N HIS A 44 3.09 1.98 18.59
CA HIS A 44 3.11 0.81 17.70
C HIS A 44 4.07 -0.32 18.15
N ASN A 45 5.15 0.02 18.86
CA ASN A 45 6.10 -0.97 19.41
C ASN A 45 6.72 -0.46 20.72
N SER A 46 5.85 0.08 21.57
CA SER A 46 6.16 0.87 22.77
C SER A 46 4.96 0.83 23.72
N SER A 47 5.09 1.37 24.94
CA SER A 47 3.97 1.46 25.88
C SER A 47 4.05 2.79 26.66
N PRO A 48 2.93 3.52 26.85
CA PRO A 48 2.92 4.79 27.60
C PRO A 48 3.54 4.70 28.99
N LYS A 49 3.46 3.53 29.63
CA LYS A 49 4.13 3.21 30.91
C LYS A 49 5.64 3.40 30.92
N ALA A 50 6.31 3.38 29.77
CA ALA A 50 7.73 3.74 29.69
C ALA A 50 7.95 5.22 30.08
N LEU A 51 7.01 6.10 29.70
CA LEU A 51 7.01 7.52 30.04
C LEU A 51 6.63 7.75 31.52
N GLU A 52 5.66 7.01 32.04
CA GLU A 52 5.31 7.01 33.47
C GLU A 52 6.52 6.61 34.34
N ARG A 53 7.20 5.51 33.96
CA ARG A 53 8.30 4.96 34.75
C ARG A 53 9.60 5.74 34.60
N VAL A 54 9.90 6.35 33.45
CA VAL A 54 11.04 7.28 33.37
C VAL A 54 10.77 8.53 34.21
N THR A 55 9.55 9.06 34.18
CA THR A 55 9.10 10.15 35.07
C THR A 55 9.24 9.75 36.54
N GLN A 56 8.86 8.51 36.92
CA GLN A 56 9.08 7.98 38.27
C GLN A 56 10.56 7.97 38.67
N ILE A 57 11.46 7.50 37.79
CA ILE A 57 12.91 7.51 38.05
C ILE A 57 13.40 8.97 38.18
N ALA A 58 13.03 9.86 37.26
CA ALA A 58 13.46 11.25 37.24
C ALA A 58 12.93 12.08 38.42
N ARG A 59 11.75 11.75 38.96
CA ARG A 59 11.23 12.26 40.23
C ARG A 59 12.01 11.69 41.42
N SER A 60 12.37 10.41 41.40
CA SER A 60 13.14 9.77 42.49
C SER A 60 14.59 10.29 42.60
N SER A 61 15.16 10.84 41.52
CA SER A 61 16.48 11.50 41.53
C SER A 61 16.41 13.03 41.68
N LEU A 62 15.31 13.57 42.22
CA LEU A 62 15.23 14.97 42.63
C LEU A 62 16.04 15.23 43.93
N PRO A 63 16.61 16.43 44.12
CA PRO A 63 17.18 16.83 45.40
C PRO A 63 16.09 16.94 46.48
N ALA A 64 16.48 16.85 47.75
CA ALA A 64 15.54 16.82 48.89
C ALA A 64 14.59 18.03 48.98
N ASN A 65 15.03 19.20 48.51
CA ASN A 65 14.22 20.42 48.37
C ASN A 65 14.25 20.86 46.89
N PRO A 66 13.42 20.27 46.01
CA PRO A 66 13.45 20.57 44.57
C PRO A 66 12.69 21.85 44.24
N SER A 67 13.27 22.69 43.38
CA SER A 67 12.57 23.85 42.83
C SER A 67 11.46 23.43 41.86
N GLU A 68 10.52 24.32 41.54
CA GLU A 68 9.50 24.04 40.52
C GLU A 68 10.13 23.74 39.14
N LYS A 69 11.30 24.31 38.84
CA LYS A 69 12.09 23.99 37.65
C LYS A 69 12.64 22.56 37.68
N ASP A 70 13.13 22.10 38.83
CA ASP A 70 13.61 20.71 38.96
C ASP A 70 12.45 19.73 38.76
N LYS A 71 11.28 20.03 39.35
CA LYS A 71 10.05 19.25 39.17
C LYS A 71 9.59 19.22 37.72
N ASP A 72 9.43 20.37 37.06
CA ASP A 72 8.99 20.44 35.66
C ASP A 72 9.97 19.72 34.70
N SER A 73 11.27 19.75 34.99
CA SER A 73 12.29 18.98 34.26
C SER A 73 12.22 17.46 34.50
N ALA A 74 11.51 16.99 35.53
CA ALA A 74 11.28 15.56 35.80
C ALA A 74 10.01 15.03 35.10
N GLU A 75 9.17 15.92 34.57
CA GLU A 75 7.94 15.57 33.85
C GLU A 75 8.18 15.41 32.34
N VAL A 76 7.25 14.71 31.67
CA VAL A 76 7.22 14.54 30.21
C VAL A 76 5.86 14.99 29.67
N ASP A 77 5.84 15.93 28.74
CA ASP A 77 4.63 16.29 28.02
C ASP A 77 4.37 15.24 26.93
N ALA A 78 3.58 14.21 27.26
CA ALA A 78 3.36 13.04 26.40
C ALA A 78 2.16 13.21 25.46
N HIS A 79 2.40 13.13 24.14
CA HIS A 79 1.40 13.21 23.09
C HIS A 79 1.34 11.89 22.31
N THR A 80 0.20 11.19 22.35
CA THR A 80 -0.01 10.02 21.50
C THR A 80 -0.37 10.49 20.08
N CYS A 81 0.55 10.34 19.14
CA CYS A 81 0.45 10.92 17.80
C CYS A 81 1.35 10.16 16.80
N ASP A 82 0.83 9.95 15.59
CA ASP A 82 1.57 9.33 14.49
C ASP A 82 2.28 10.39 13.63
N LEU A 83 3.55 10.15 13.26
CA LEU A 83 4.31 11.11 12.45
C LEU A 83 3.89 11.14 10.96
N THR A 84 3.19 10.10 10.48
CA THR A 84 2.56 10.11 9.15
C THR A 84 1.33 11.02 9.09
N ASN A 85 0.86 11.52 10.24
CA ASN A 85 -0.20 12.53 10.39
C ASN A 85 0.41 13.92 10.65
N PRO A 86 0.79 14.68 9.60
CA PRO A 86 1.38 16.02 9.77
C PRO A 86 0.44 17.01 10.45
N HIS A 87 -0.88 16.80 10.43
CA HIS A 87 -1.82 17.71 11.09
C HIS A 87 -1.82 17.55 12.61
N ALA A 88 -1.75 16.32 13.14
CA ALA A 88 -1.63 16.10 14.58
C ALA A 88 -0.23 16.47 15.10
N VAL A 89 0.85 16.19 14.36
CA VAL A 89 2.19 16.67 14.71
C VAL A 89 2.22 18.20 14.77
N ARG A 90 1.64 18.87 13.78
CA ARG A 90 1.48 20.34 13.76
C ARG A 90 0.72 20.85 14.99
N LYS A 91 -0.39 20.20 15.41
CA LYS A 91 -1.12 20.56 16.64
C LYS A 91 -0.28 20.46 17.92
N VAL A 92 0.75 19.61 17.96
CA VAL A 92 1.70 19.59 19.09
C VAL A 92 2.61 20.82 19.02
N PHE A 93 3.17 21.16 17.85
CA PHE A 93 3.98 22.37 17.69
C PHE A 93 3.17 23.67 17.96
N GLU A 94 1.90 23.73 17.55
CA GLU A 94 0.97 24.85 17.79
C GLU A 94 0.82 25.16 19.30
N GLN A 95 0.83 24.16 20.18
CA GLN A 95 0.72 24.35 21.64
C GLN A 95 1.92 25.06 22.26
N TYR A 96 3.12 24.91 21.67
CA TYR A 96 4.35 25.55 22.17
C TYR A 96 4.68 26.85 21.41
N GLY A 97 4.14 27.03 20.20
CA GLY A 97 4.31 28.22 19.37
C GLY A 97 5.66 28.30 18.64
N LYS A 98 5.81 29.33 17.80
CA LYS A 98 7.07 29.59 17.07
C LYS A 98 8.25 29.77 18.01
N ALA A 99 9.37 29.11 17.70
CA ALA A 99 10.57 28.97 18.54
C ALA A 99 10.32 28.38 19.96
N GLY A 100 9.12 27.85 20.24
CA GLY A 100 8.75 27.31 21.56
C GLY A 100 9.39 25.95 21.88
N ILE A 101 9.84 25.23 20.85
CA ILE A 101 10.65 23.99 20.91
C ILE A 101 12.06 24.34 20.41
N TRP A 102 13.09 24.04 21.22
CA TRP A 102 14.48 24.45 20.95
C TRP A 102 15.18 23.56 19.91
N GLY A 103 14.81 22.28 19.86
CA GLY A 103 15.31 21.27 18.92
C GLY A 103 14.59 19.94 19.08
N VAL A 104 14.82 19.03 18.13
CA VAL A 104 14.14 17.73 18.02
C VAL A 104 15.17 16.58 18.04
N ILE A 105 14.86 15.51 18.76
CA ILE A 105 15.52 14.21 18.67
C ILE A 105 14.56 13.24 17.97
N HIS A 106 14.95 12.74 16.79
CA HIS A 106 14.10 11.92 15.94
C HIS A 106 14.49 10.44 15.98
N ILE A 107 13.80 9.68 16.85
CA ILE A 107 14.04 8.23 17.09
C ILE A 107 12.94 7.37 16.44
N ALA A 108 11.71 7.88 16.34
CA ALA A 108 10.58 7.19 15.71
C ALA A 108 10.89 6.68 14.29
N ALA A 109 10.94 5.36 14.14
CA ALA A 109 11.09 4.65 12.89
C ALA A 109 10.70 3.17 13.07
N TYR A 110 10.21 2.51 12.03
CA TYR A 110 10.14 1.05 11.99
C TYR A 110 11.56 0.49 11.79
N LYS A 111 11.91 -0.57 12.52
CA LYS A 111 13.31 -1.02 12.72
C LYS A 111 13.65 -2.47 12.35
N ALA A 112 12.69 -3.27 11.91
CA ALA A 112 12.92 -4.69 11.63
C ALA A 112 13.45 -4.90 10.20
N VAL A 113 14.72 -5.28 10.09
CA VAL A 113 15.41 -5.44 8.80
C VAL A 113 14.71 -6.46 7.88
N GLY A 114 14.24 -7.59 8.43
CA GLY A 114 13.51 -8.63 7.67
C GLY A 114 12.17 -8.13 7.14
N GLU A 115 11.28 -7.69 8.05
CA GLU A 115 9.99 -7.08 7.73
C GLU A 115 10.09 -5.95 6.70
N SER A 116 11.16 -5.14 6.75
CA SER A 116 11.39 -4.08 5.75
C SER A 116 11.54 -4.59 4.31
N THR A 117 11.93 -5.86 4.11
CA THR A 117 11.97 -6.51 2.79
C THR A 117 10.61 -7.06 2.35
N GLU A 118 9.68 -7.27 3.28
CA GLU A 118 8.33 -7.79 3.05
C GLU A 118 7.32 -6.65 2.81
N ILE A 119 7.41 -5.56 3.59
CA ILE A 119 6.55 -4.36 3.49
C ILE A 119 7.36 -3.06 3.25
N PRO A 120 8.20 -2.98 2.20
CA PRO A 120 9.12 -1.85 1.98
C PRO A 120 8.42 -0.50 1.85
N LEU A 121 7.24 -0.43 1.21
CA LEU A 121 6.50 0.83 1.04
C LEU A 121 6.06 1.44 2.38
N THR A 122 5.64 0.60 3.33
CA THR A 122 5.30 1.01 4.70
C THR A 122 6.52 1.59 5.42
N TYR A 123 7.70 1.01 5.21
CA TYR A 123 8.97 1.54 5.74
C TYR A 123 9.33 2.89 5.12
N TYR A 124 9.17 3.09 3.81
CA TYR A 124 9.41 4.39 3.18
C TYR A 124 8.39 5.46 3.61
N GLU A 125 7.11 5.12 3.81
CA GLU A 125 6.10 6.04 4.34
C GLU A 125 6.42 6.43 5.80
N ASN A 126 6.59 5.44 6.69
CA ASN A 126 6.81 5.69 8.12
C ASN A 126 8.17 6.35 8.42
N ASN A 127 9.24 5.98 7.70
CA ASN A 127 10.57 6.50 8.00
C ASN A 127 10.92 7.75 7.20
N VAL A 128 10.67 7.77 5.88
CA VAL A 128 11.14 8.87 4.99
C VAL A 128 10.08 9.96 4.86
N SER A 129 8.84 9.59 4.48
CA SER A 129 7.77 10.59 4.30
C SER A 129 7.44 11.32 5.61
N ALA A 130 7.47 10.63 6.74
CA ALA A 130 7.29 11.23 8.05
C ALA A 130 8.47 12.15 8.45
N THR A 131 9.72 11.80 8.15
CA THR A 131 10.89 12.69 8.37
C THR A 131 10.72 14.00 7.60
N ILE A 132 10.33 13.93 6.32
CA ILE A 132 10.10 15.12 5.48
C ILE A 132 8.99 15.99 6.08
N SER A 133 7.86 15.39 6.48
CA SER A 133 6.76 16.11 7.12
C SER A 133 7.16 16.77 8.45
N LEU A 134 7.95 16.09 9.27
CA LEU A 134 8.49 16.62 10.53
C LEU A 134 9.43 17.81 10.27
N LEU A 135 10.34 17.71 9.30
CA LEU A 135 11.25 18.79 8.90
C LEU A 135 10.50 20.03 8.39
N GLN A 136 9.42 19.84 7.62
CA GLN A 136 8.57 20.94 7.15
C GLN A 136 7.90 21.68 8.32
N ILE A 137 7.33 20.95 9.28
CA ILE A 137 6.70 21.53 10.48
C ILE A 137 7.76 22.21 11.36
N MET A 138 8.93 21.59 11.55
CA MET A 138 10.08 22.19 12.22
C MET A 138 10.50 23.53 11.59
N SER A 139 10.53 23.61 10.25
CA SER A 139 10.82 24.84 9.51
C SER A 139 9.76 25.93 9.74
N GLU A 140 8.48 25.54 9.76
CA GLU A 140 7.35 26.46 9.97
C GLU A 140 7.34 27.06 11.38
N PHE A 141 7.71 26.27 12.39
CA PHE A 141 7.75 26.69 13.80
C PHE A 141 9.13 27.18 14.26
N ASP A 142 10.07 27.42 13.33
CA ASP A 142 11.43 27.91 13.59
C ASP A 142 12.25 27.06 14.57
N CYS A 143 12.04 25.74 14.51
CA CYS A 143 12.70 24.71 15.32
C CYS A 143 13.79 23.99 14.50
N THR A 144 14.92 24.64 14.25
CA THR A 144 15.88 24.23 13.19
C THR A 144 17.11 23.45 13.68
N ARG A 145 17.01 22.77 14.83
CA ARG A 145 18.06 21.93 15.43
C ARG A 145 17.59 20.49 15.52
N MET A 146 18.34 19.55 14.96
CA MET A 146 17.94 18.13 14.88
C MET A 146 19.06 17.16 15.25
N VAL A 147 18.74 16.19 16.12
CA VAL A 147 19.50 14.94 16.28
C VAL A 147 18.70 13.82 15.60
N TYR A 148 19.30 13.13 14.63
CA TYR A 148 18.63 12.05 13.89
C TYR A 148 19.16 10.66 14.28
N SER A 149 18.25 9.72 14.52
CA SER A 149 18.58 8.31 14.75
C SER A 149 18.82 7.56 13.45
N SER A 150 20.09 7.41 13.08
CA SER A 150 20.55 6.52 12.02
C SER A 150 20.99 5.16 12.60
N SER A 151 21.55 4.28 11.77
CA SER A 151 22.03 2.95 12.17
C SER A 151 23.18 2.49 11.29
N ALA A 152 24.11 1.71 11.82
CA ALA A 152 25.22 1.10 11.08
C ALA A 152 24.80 0.32 9.81
N THR A 153 23.51 -0.05 9.67
CA THR A 153 22.95 -0.57 8.42
C THR A 153 23.12 0.34 7.20
N VAL A 154 23.41 1.65 7.39
CA VAL A 154 23.73 2.57 6.28
C VAL A 154 24.99 2.16 5.51
N TYR A 155 25.94 1.48 6.17
CA TYR A 155 27.21 1.06 5.56
C TYR A 155 27.09 -0.20 4.69
N GLY A 156 26.01 -0.97 4.81
CA GLY A 156 25.88 -2.26 4.11
C GLY A 156 26.95 -3.26 4.55
N THR A 157 27.79 -3.69 3.61
CA THR A 157 28.97 -4.54 3.89
C THR A 157 30.21 -3.64 3.87
N PRO A 158 30.80 -3.29 5.04
CA PRO A 158 31.92 -2.36 5.10
C PRO A 158 33.21 -3.00 4.56
N PRO A 159 34.06 -2.27 3.84
CA PRO A 159 35.36 -2.76 3.37
C PRO A 159 36.47 -2.67 4.43
N VAL A 160 36.25 -1.92 5.51
CA VAL A 160 37.20 -1.68 6.60
C VAL A 160 36.48 -1.85 7.93
N ILE A 161 37.12 -2.55 8.86
CA ILE A 161 36.62 -2.78 10.22
C ILE A 161 37.82 -2.57 11.18
N PRO A 162 37.69 -1.77 12.25
CA PRO A 162 36.50 -1.01 12.66
C PRO A 162 36.07 0.06 11.62
N ILE A 163 34.77 0.37 11.57
CA ILE A 163 34.14 1.16 10.51
C ILE A 163 34.19 2.66 10.84
N PRO A 164 34.94 3.51 10.11
CA PRO A 164 34.91 4.97 10.28
C PRO A 164 33.70 5.62 9.58
N GLU A 165 33.31 6.82 10.00
CA GLU A 165 32.18 7.57 9.41
C GLU A 165 32.38 7.96 7.94
N THR A 166 33.64 7.97 7.47
CA THR A 166 34.04 8.17 6.07
C THR A 166 33.72 6.97 5.16
N THR A 167 33.27 5.84 5.72
CA THR A 167 32.84 4.67 4.94
C THR A 167 31.62 5.02 4.08
N ARG A 168 31.70 4.72 2.78
CA ARG A 168 30.62 4.98 1.82
C ARG A 168 29.33 4.28 2.24
N LEU A 169 28.21 5.00 2.18
CA LEU A 169 26.88 4.43 2.47
C LEU A 169 26.42 3.53 1.32
N GLN A 170 26.08 2.28 1.63
CA GLN A 170 25.70 1.22 0.68
C GLN A 170 24.66 0.25 1.29
N ALA A 171 23.58 0.78 1.87
CA ALA A 171 22.57 -0.01 2.55
C ALA A 171 21.86 -1.06 1.66
N HIS A 172 21.93 -2.33 2.07
CA HIS A 172 21.32 -3.46 1.34
C HIS A 172 19.81 -3.61 1.55
N SER A 173 19.32 -3.37 2.78
CA SER A 173 17.91 -3.55 3.14
C SER A 173 17.08 -2.27 2.97
N PRO A 174 15.76 -2.36 2.72
CA PRO A 174 14.89 -1.18 2.66
C PRO A 174 14.94 -0.34 3.95
N TYR A 175 14.98 -0.95 5.15
CA TYR A 175 15.25 -0.23 6.40
C TYR A 175 16.53 0.62 6.32
N GLY A 176 17.66 0.01 5.95
CA GLY A 176 18.92 0.74 5.82
C GLY A 176 18.86 1.85 4.77
N LYS A 177 18.19 1.60 3.63
CA LYS A 177 17.95 2.60 2.58
C LYS A 177 17.12 3.78 3.09
N THR A 178 16.09 3.56 3.93
CA THR A 178 15.36 4.67 4.58
C THR A 178 16.28 5.54 5.44
N LYS A 179 17.23 4.94 6.16
CA LYS A 179 18.21 5.69 6.98
C LYS A 179 19.19 6.49 6.15
N VAL A 180 19.69 5.93 5.03
CA VAL A 180 20.52 6.68 4.06
C VAL A 180 19.72 7.88 3.48
N MET A 181 18.48 7.66 3.03
CA MET A 181 17.64 8.73 2.49
C MET A 181 17.39 9.85 3.50
N CYS A 182 17.09 9.52 4.75
CA CYS A 182 16.91 10.52 5.81
C CYS A 182 18.20 11.28 6.13
N GLU A 183 19.37 10.62 6.15
CA GLU A 183 20.65 11.32 6.30
C GLU A 183 20.86 12.33 5.16
N THR A 184 20.69 11.91 3.89
CA THR A 184 20.82 12.80 2.72
C THR A 184 19.85 13.97 2.76
N ILE A 185 18.57 13.75 3.10
CA ILE A 185 17.56 14.83 3.20
C ILE A 185 17.94 15.87 4.26
N ILE A 186 18.53 15.45 5.38
CA ILE A 186 18.95 16.35 6.46
C ILE A 186 20.26 17.08 6.07
N GLU A 187 21.18 16.40 5.38
CA GLU A 187 22.40 17.00 4.83
C GLU A 187 22.10 18.06 3.77
N ASP A 188 21.23 17.77 2.81
CA ASP A 188 20.76 18.69 1.77
C ASP A 188 20.09 19.93 2.38
N LEU A 189 19.20 19.73 3.37
CA LEU A 189 18.53 20.83 4.06
C LEU A 189 19.51 21.71 4.85
N CYS A 190 20.47 21.10 5.56
CA CYS A 190 21.52 21.83 6.26
C CYS A 190 22.47 22.55 5.30
N SER A 191 22.67 22.04 4.07
CA SER A 191 23.50 22.67 3.04
C SER A 191 22.77 23.77 2.26
N ALA A 192 21.43 23.68 2.14
CA ALA A 192 20.59 24.71 1.52
C ALA A 192 20.33 25.92 2.45
N GLU A 193 20.19 25.69 3.76
CA GLU A 193 19.97 26.74 4.77
C GLU A 193 21.08 26.78 5.86
N PRO A 194 22.38 26.90 5.51
CA PRO A 194 23.53 26.63 6.40
C PRO A 194 23.64 27.54 7.62
N LYS A 195 23.05 28.74 7.55
CA LYS A 195 23.01 29.69 8.68
C LYS A 195 21.89 29.39 9.67
N ARG A 196 20.83 28.69 9.24
CA ARG A 196 19.57 28.49 9.98
C ARG A 196 19.47 27.10 10.60
N TRP A 197 19.84 26.05 9.85
CA TRP A 197 19.75 24.67 10.31
C TRP A 197 21.05 24.16 10.96
N ARG A 198 20.90 23.18 11.86
CA ARG A 198 21.97 22.36 12.41
C ARG A 198 21.46 20.92 12.58
N GLY A 199 22.13 19.96 11.97
CA GLY A 199 21.75 18.54 11.99
C GLY A 199 22.91 17.63 12.40
N LEU A 200 22.66 16.69 13.31
CA LEU A 200 23.61 15.62 13.65
C LEU A 200 22.95 14.24 13.52
N SER A 201 23.49 13.41 12.64
CA SER A 201 23.04 12.02 12.47
C SER A 201 23.88 11.07 13.31
N LEU A 202 23.24 10.28 14.16
CA LEU A 202 23.91 9.34 15.04
C LEU A 202 23.68 7.92 14.52
N ARG A 203 24.73 7.28 14.02
CA ARG A 203 24.73 5.94 13.44
C ARG A 203 24.93 4.92 14.57
N TYR A 204 23.83 4.36 15.07
CA TYR A 204 23.87 3.38 16.16
C TYR A 204 24.30 2.00 15.67
N PHE A 205 25.13 1.33 16.48
CA PHE A 205 25.43 -0.09 16.31
C PHE A 205 24.36 -0.91 17.06
N ASN A 206 24.71 -1.79 18.00
CA ASN A 206 23.74 -2.70 18.63
C ASN A 206 23.48 -2.34 20.11
N PRO A 207 22.48 -1.49 20.44
CA PRO A 207 22.16 -1.18 21.83
C PRO A 207 21.66 -2.39 22.61
N GLY A 208 22.21 -2.62 23.80
CA GLY A 208 21.78 -3.64 24.76
C GLY A 208 21.69 -3.09 26.19
N GLY A 209 21.18 -3.91 27.11
CA GLY A 209 21.00 -3.53 28.51
C GLY A 209 19.63 -2.93 28.83
N ALA A 210 19.58 -2.20 29.95
CA ALA A 210 18.39 -1.52 30.46
C ALA A 210 18.80 -0.48 31.51
N HIS A 211 17.84 0.22 32.13
CA HIS A 211 18.15 1.09 33.27
C HIS A 211 18.37 0.24 34.54
N PRO A 212 19.44 0.46 35.32
CA PRO A 212 19.85 -0.41 36.42
C PRO A 212 18.84 -0.54 37.57
N SER A 213 17.82 0.32 37.65
CA SER A 213 16.70 0.13 38.60
C SER A 213 15.78 -1.04 38.26
N GLY A 214 15.80 -1.54 37.02
CA GLY A 214 14.82 -2.53 36.52
C GLY A 214 13.42 -1.95 36.27
N LEU A 215 13.27 -0.61 36.16
CA LEU A 215 11.98 0.03 35.88
C LEU A 215 11.75 0.35 34.38
N ILE A 216 12.80 0.51 33.57
CA ILE A 216 12.69 0.65 32.10
C ILE A 216 13.77 -0.19 31.40
N GLY A 217 13.47 -0.69 30.20
CA GLY A 217 14.32 -1.56 29.38
C GLY A 217 13.64 -1.88 28.04
N GLU A 218 14.19 -2.77 27.21
CA GLU A 218 13.53 -3.17 25.96
C GLU A 218 12.31 -4.08 26.23
N ALA A 219 11.16 -3.73 25.65
CA ALA A 219 9.91 -4.49 25.74
C ALA A 219 9.17 -4.41 24.39
N PRO A 220 9.58 -5.19 23.39
CA PRO A 220 8.95 -5.17 22.07
C PRO A 220 7.61 -5.91 22.11
N ILE A 221 6.71 -5.55 21.19
CA ILE A 221 5.46 -6.27 20.96
C ILE A 221 5.75 -7.50 20.10
N GLY A 222 5.17 -8.65 20.44
CA GLY A 222 5.39 -9.93 19.75
C GLY A 222 6.69 -10.66 20.13
N ARG A 223 7.14 -11.61 19.28
CA ARG A 223 8.38 -12.37 19.48
C ARG A 223 9.60 -11.47 19.19
N PRO A 224 10.57 -11.30 20.12
CA PRO A 224 11.69 -10.39 19.89
C PRO A 224 12.58 -10.79 18.72
N GLY A 225 12.80 -9.87 17.76
CA GLY A 225 13.70 -10.07 16.61
C GLY A 225 15.18 -9.79 16.90
N ASN A 226 15.50 -9.15 18.02
CA ASN A 226 16.86 -8.82 18.45
C ASN A 226 17.39 -9.86 19.45
N LEU A 227 18.69 -10.20 19.38
CA LEU A 227 19.31 -11.28 20.18
C LEU A 227 19.13 -11.09 21.69
N PHE A 228 19.41 -9.89 22.22
CA PHE A 228 19.33 -9.62 23.65
C PHE A 228 17.93 -9.82 24.26
N PRO A 229 16.85 -9.16 23.78
CA PRO A 229 15.51 -9.40 24.31
C PRO A 229 15.00 -10.82 24.02
N LEU A 230 15.48 -11.49 22.96
CA LEU A 230 15.16 -12.91 22.73
C LEU A 230 15.77 -13.80 23.83
N LEU A 231 17.06 -13.66 24.13
CA LEU A 231 17.73 -14.39 25.22
C LEU A 231 17.08 -14.08 26.58
N ALA A 232 16.73 -12.81 26.84
CA ALA A 232 16.06 -12.42 28.06
C ALA A 232 14.66 -13.07 28.17
N ALA A 233 13.88 -13.07 27.09
CA ALA A 233 12.54 -13.69 27.04
C ALA A 233 12.57 -15.22 27.17
N ILE A 234 13.59 -15.89 26.64
CA ILE A 234 13.80 -17.34 26.83
C ILE A 234 14.08 -17.65 28.31
N ALA A 235 14.93 -16.87 28.99
CA ALA A 235 15.27 -17.12 30.39
C ALA A 235 14.11 -16.87 31.38
N VAL A 236 13.11 -16.06 31.02
CA VAL A 236 11.83 -15.95 31.78
C VAL A 236 10.72 -16.88 31.25
N GLY A 237 11.02 -17.78 30.30
CA GLY A 237 10.07 -18.78 29.80
C GLY A 237 8.92 -18.22 28.94
N ARG A 238 9.09 -17.04 28.32
CA ARG A 238 8.09 -16.44 27.39
C ARG A 238 8.25 -16.92 25.96
N VAL A 239 9.45 -17.38 25.61
CA VAL A 239 9.78 -18.00 24.32
C VAL A 239 10.43 -19.34 24.65
N GLU A 240 10.17 -20.35 23.84
CA GLU A 240 10.79 -21.67 24.01
C GLU A 240 12.32 -21.59 23.85
N ASN A 241 13.06 -22.57 24.38
CA ASN A 241 14.53 -22.61 24.30
C ASN A 241 14.98 -23.13 22.92
N ASP A 242 14.55 -22.44 21.86
CA ASP A 242 14.67 -22.79 20.43
C ASP A 242 15.68 -21.91 19.68
N LEU A 243 16.69 -21.36 20.37
CA LEU A 243 17.57 -20.32 19.83
C LEU A 243 18.31 -20.79 18.57
N LYS A 244 18.14 -20.07 17.46
CA LYS A 244 18.85 -20.34 16.20
C LYS A 244 20.02 -19.38 16.03
N VAL A 245 21.21 -19.93 15.90
CA VAL A 245 22.47 -19.22 15.59
C VAL A 245 22.70 -19.33 14.09
N PHE A 246 22.71 -18.19 13.40
CA PHE A 246 22.69 -18.13 11.94
C PHE A 246 24.11 -18.04 11.39
N GLY A 247 24.64 -19.16 10.90
CA GLY A 247 26.02 -19.32 10.42
C GLY A 247 27.03 -19.55 11.54
N ASN A 248 27.99 -20.43 11.26
CA ASN A 248 29.18 -20.74 12.07
C ASN A 248 30.46 -20.80 11.22
N ASP A 249 30.40 -20.20 10.03
CA ASP A 249 31.38 -20.27 8.95
C ASP A 249 31.79 -18.88 8.44
N TYR A 250 31.42 -17.82 9.17
CA TYR A 250 31.90 -16.46 8.90
C TYR A 250 33.40 -16.31 9.22
N PRO A 251 34.12 -15.38 8.58
CA PRO A 251 35.52 -15.07 8.90
C PRO A 251 35.65 -14.29 10.22
N THR A 252 35.26 -14.91 11.33
CA THR A 252 35.18 -14.34 12.69
C THR A 252 35.74 -15.34 13.72
N PRO A 253 36.09 -14.91 14.95
CA PRO A 253 36.86 -15.76 15.89
C PRO A 253 36.20 -17.09 16.32
N ASP A 254 34.88 -17.20 16.23
CA ASP A 254 34.11 -18.43 16.50
C ASP A 254 33.17 -18.84 15.35
N GLY A 255 33.37 -18.24 14.17
CA GLY A 255 32.54 -18.47 12.99
C GLY A 255 31.15 -17.82 13.00
N THR A 256 30.71 -17.23 14.11
CA THR A 256 29.40 -16.54 14.20
C THR A 256 29.53 -15.03 13.95
N CYS A 257 28.43 -14.37 13.58
CA CYS A 257 28.43 -12.92 13.33
C CYS A 257 28.93 -12.10 14.54
N VAL A 258 29.77 -11.11 14.28
CA VAL A 258 30.31 -10.16 15.26
C VAL A 258 29.57 -8.82 15.15
N ARG A 259 29.19 -8.23 16.28
CA ARG A 259 28.47 -6.96 16.37
C ARG A 259 29.02 -6.12 17.51
N ASP A 260 29.13 -4.81 17.33
CA ASP A 260 29.48 -3.88 18.41
C ASP A 260 28.25 -3.57 19.27
N TYR A 261 28.25 -4.12 20.48
CA TYR A 261 27.21 -3.84 21.47
C TYR A 261 27.66 -2.75 22.45
N LEU A 262 26.83 -1.72 22.58
CA LEU A 262 26.97 -0.64 23.57
C LEU A 262 25.76 -0.59 24.50
N HIS A 263 25.95 -0.06 25.72
CA HIS A 263 24.86 0.02 26.68
C HIS A 263 23.86 1.11 26.29
N VAL A 264 22.57 0.88 26.50
CA VAL A 264 21.51 1.84 26.14
C VAL A 264 21.64 3.18 26.86
N LEU A 265 22.20 3.22 28.08
CA LEU A 265 22.51 4.47 28.78
C LEU A 265 23.74 5.20 28.23
N ASP A 266 24.75 4.46 27.77
CA ASP A 266 25.89 5.07 27.06
C ASP A 266 25.37 5.72 25.77
N LEU A 267 24.59 4.98 24.98
CA LEU A 267 23.93 5.49 23.78
C LEU A 267 23.06 6.73 24.06
N ALA A 268 22.29 6.72 25.14
CA ALA A 268 21.49 7.87 25.56
C ALA A 268 22.35 9.10 25.90
N SER A 269 23.51 8.91 26.53
CA SER A 269 24.47 10.00 26.76
C SER A 269 25.00 10.59 25.45
N GLY A 270 25.21 9.77 24.41
CA GLY A 270 25.61 10.24 23.08
C GLY A 270 24.56 11.16 22.42
N HIS A 271 23.27 10.94 22.67
CA HIS A 271 22.21 11.85 22.22
C HIS A 271 22.25 13.19 22.96
N LEU A 272 22.53 13.18 24.27
CA LEU A 272 22.68 14.40 25.07
C LEU A 272 23.88 15.23 24.60
N LEU A 273 25.03 14.58 24.35
CA LEU A 273 26.24 15.24 23.84
C LEU A 273 26.00 15.84 22.43
N ALA A 274 25.32 15.11 21.54
CA ALA A 274 24.93 15.62 20.23
C ALA A 274 23.93 16.79 20.34
N LEU A 275 22.96 16.72 21.27
CA LEU A 275 22.01 17.80 21.50
C LEU A 275 22.69 19.07 22.02
N ASP A 276 23.68 18.94 22.90
CA ASP A 276 24.53 20.07 23.34
C ASP A 276 25.39 20.61 22.19
N ALA A 277 25.92 19.74 21.32
CA ALA A 277 26.66 20.14 20.12
C ALA A 277 25.82 20.89 19.06
N LEU A 278 24.49 20.95 19.20
CA LEU A 278 23.60 21.82 18.41
C LEU A 278 23.46 23.25 18.97
N ALA A 279 24.11 23.58 20.10
CA ALA A 279 24.20 24.94 20.61
C ALA A 279 24.89 25.90 19.62
N ASP A 280 24.58 27.19 19.71
CA ASP A 280 24.96 28.13 18.65
C ASP A 280 26.45 28.49 18.63
N ASP A 281 27.08 28.41 19.79
CA ASP A 281 28.51 28.53 20.11
C ASP A 281 29.31 27.23 19.89
N SER A 282 28.65 26.13 19.48
CA SER A 282 29.30 24.84 19.23
C SER A 282 30.32 24.91 18.09
N THR A 283 31.55 24.49 18.39
CA THR A 283 32.68 24.44 17.45
C THR A 283 32.70 23.19 16.55
N VAL A 284 31.81 22.23 16.78
CA VAL A 284 31.75 20.94 16.06
C VAL A 284 31.62 21.14 14.54
N PHE A 285 30.86 22.14 14.12
CA PHE A 285 30.62 22.48 12.71
C PHE A 285 31.73 23.31 12.06
N ASN A 286 32.76 23.74 12.79
CA ASN A 286 33.86 24.54 12.24
C ASN A 286 34.71 23.76 11.21
N ASN A 287 34.65 22.42 11.26
CA ASN A 287 35.40 21.51 10.39
C ASN A 287 34.46 20.73 9.44
N CYS A 288 33.34 21.31 9.01
CA CYS A 288 32.49 20.72 7.97
C CYS A 288 33.14 20.85 6.57
N PRO A 289 32.95 19.85 5.67
CA PRO A 289 33.49 19.90 4.31
C PRO A 289 32.70 20.82 3.36
N SER A 290 31.52 21.28 3.77
CA SER A 290 30.71 22.30 3.10
C SER A 290 30.31 23.39 4.11
N GLU A 291 29.67 24.48 3.66
CA GLU A 291 29.05 25.46 4.58
C GLU A 291 27.89 24.84 5.40
N GLY A 292 27.39 23.67 5.00
CA GLY A 292 26.28 22.98 5.64
C GLY A 292 26.64 22.49 7.04
N ARG A 293 25.83 22.87 8.04
CA ARG A 293 26.01 22.44 9.43
C ARG A 293 25.42 21.05 9.67
N TYR A 294 25.97 20.07 8.96
CA TYR A 294 25.65 18.66 9.06
C TYR A 294 26.90 17.83 9.35
N LYS A 295 26.81 16.86 10.27
CA LYS A 295 27.81 15.81 10.49
C LYS A 295 27.12 14.51 10.92
N ALA A 296 27.79 13.38 10.70
CA ALA A 296 27.40 12.08 11.22
C ALA A 296 28.45 11.53 12.20
N TYR A 297 28.01 10.73 13.17
CA TYR A 297 28.87 10.08 14.18
C TYR A 297 28.48 8.62 14.40
N ASN A 298 29.45 7.74 14.55
CA ASN A 298 29.28 6.36 15.00
C ASN A 298 29.12 6.31 16.52
N LEU A 299 28.02 5.74 17.00
CA LEU A 299 27.86 5.42 18.42
C LEU A 299 27.92 3.90 18.62
N GLY A 300 29.14 3.44 18.97
CA GLY A 300 29.50 2.08 19.33
C GLY A 300 30.60 2.07 20.41
N LYS A 301 31.03 0.89 20.82
CA LYS A 301 32.06 0.65 21.84
C LYS A 301 33.48 0.57 21.29
N GLY A 302 33.65 0.37 19.98
CA GLY A 302 34.95 0.09 19.38
C GLY A 302 35.39 -1.36 19.54
N LYS A 303 34.46 -2.26 19.89
CA LYS A 303 34.77 -3.68 20.16
C LYS A 303 33.61 -4.58 19.79
N GLY A 304 33.78 -5.33 18.70
CA GLY A 304 32.87 -6.39 18.30
C GLY A 304 32.82 -7.54 19.32
N MET A 305 31.63 -8.12 19.46
CA MET A 305 31.37 -9.34 20.22
C MET A 305 30.56 -10.31 19.35
N SER A 306 30.87 -11.59 19.42
CA SER A 306 30.21 -12.64 18.63
C SER A 306 28.88 -13.09 19.23
N VAL A 307 28.03 -13.78 18.45
CA VAL A 307 26.76 -14.33 18.96
C VAL A 307 26.99 -15.23 20.17
N LEU A 308 28.00 -16.11 20.14
CA LEU A 308 28.26 -17.05 21.24
C LEU A 308 28.81 -16.35 22.50
N GLN A 309 29.58 -15.27 22.34
CA GLN A 309 30.01 -14.44 23.47
C GLN A 309 28.82 -13.76 24.18
N ILE A 310 27.82 -13.31 23.43
CA ILE A 310 26.58 -12.75 24.01
C ILE A 310 25.74 -13.85 24.70
N VAL A 311 25.64 -15.04 24.10
CA VAL A 311 24.95 -16.19 24.71
C VAL A 311 25.62 -16.59 26.04
N GLU A 312 26.94 -16.61 26.11
CA GLU A 312 27.67 -16.98 27.34
C GLU A 312 27.59 -15.89 28.41
N ALA A 313 27.69 -14.60 28.05
CA ALA A 313 27.47 -13.52 29.00
C ALA A 313 26.04 -13.51 29.55
N MET A 314 25.04 -13.85 28.73
CA MET A 314 23.66 -14.04 29.19
C MET A 314 23.52 -15.31 30.05
N ARG A 315 24.16 -16.44 29.72
CA ARG A 315 24.18 -17.64 30.59
C ARG A 315 24.71 -17.29 31.97
N LYS A 316 25.83 -16.58 32.04
CA LYS A 316 26.45 -16.07 33.28
C LYS A 316 25.55 -15.11 34.07
N ALA A 317 24.86 -14.18 33.41
CA ALA A 317 24.01 -13.20 34.08
C ALA A 317 22.66 -13.76 34.57
N THR A 318 22.10 -14.74 33.87
CA THR A 318 20.77 -15.32 34.16
C THR A 318 20.82 -16.62 34.96
N GLY A 319 21.92 -17.38 34.86
CA GLY A 319 22.00 -18.77 35.32
C GLY A 319 21.24 -19.78 34.44
N PHE A 320 20.68 -19.34 33.32
CA PHE A 320 19.86 -20.16 32.42
C PHE A 320 20.72 -20.85 31.35
N ASP A 321 20.49 -22.16 31.13
CA ASP A 321 21.17 -22.88 30.05
C ASP A 321 20.48 -22.69 28.69
N TYR A 322 21.02 -21.75 27.93
CA TYR A 322 20.62 -21.49 26.55
C TYR A 322 21.04 -22.63 25.62
N LYS A 323 20.04 -23.37 25.14
CA LYS A 323 20.22 -24.37 24.08
C LYS A 323 20.06 -23.69 22.74
N TYR A 324 20.92 -24.04 21.79
CA TYR A 324 20.88 -23.44 20.47
C TYR A 324 21.21 -24.42 19.35
N GLU A 325 20.58 -24.18 18.21
CA GLU A 325 20.82 -24.86 16.94
C GLU A 325 21.65 -23.93 16.04
N ILE A 326 22.72 -24.45 15.44
CA ILE A 326 23.43 -23.75 14.36
C ILE A 326 22.69 -24.03 13.06
N VAL A 327 22.19 -22.98 12.42
CA VAL A 327 21.48 -23.03 11.14
C VAL A 327 22.23 -22.25 10.06
N GLY A 328 21.79 -22.36 8.80
CA GLY A 328 22.37 -21.60 7.70
C GLY A 328 22.38 -20.08 7.93
N ARG A 329 23.31 -19.38 7.26
CA ARG A 329 23.44 -17.92 7.32
C ARG A 329 22.13 -17.22 6.99
N ARG A 330 21.80 -16.16 7.71
CA ARG A 330 20.63 -15.31 7.40
C ARG A 330 20.95 -14.41 6.23
N ARG A 331 20.04 -14.29 5.25
CA ARG A 331 20.21 -13.37 4.11
C ARG A 331 20.35 -11.93 4.63
N GLY A 332 21.48 -11.29 4.33
CA GLY A 332 21.78 -9.92 4.75
C GLY A 332 22.58 -9.77 6.05
N ASP A 333 22.90 -10.85 6.78
CA ASP A 333 23.79 -10.77 7.93
C ASP A 333 25.28 -10.68 7.50
N VAL A 334 25.88 -9.55 7.82
CA VAL A 334 27.29 -9.18 7.57
C VAL A 334 28.22 -9.95 8.55
N PRO A 335 29.47 -10.31 8.20
CA PRO A 335 30.37 -11.03 9.11
C PRO A 335 30.62 -10.29 10.43
N ASP A 336 31.09 -9.04 10.34
CA ASP A 336 31.44 -8.18 11.48
C ASP A 336 30.90 -6.76 11.21
N LEU A 337 30.36 -6.12 12.25
CA LEU A 337 29.97 -4.71 12.27
C LEU A 337 30.49 -4.07 13.56
N THR A 338 31.79 -3.77 13.57
CA THR A 338 32.46 -3.06 14.68
C THR A 338 32.67 -1.58 14.36
N ALA A 339 32.29 -0.68 15.27
CA ALA A 339 32.41 0.77 15.07
C ALA A 339 33.86 1.26 15.22
N ASP A 340 34.28 2.28 14.45
CA ASP A 340 35.29 3.21 14.95
C ASP A 340 34.57 4.37 15.65
N PRO A 341 34.70 4.53 17.00
CA PRO A 341 34.10 5.63 17.74
C PRO A 341 35.02 6.86 17.87
N ALA A 342 36.24 6.84 17.31
CA ALA A 342 37.27 7.85 17.58
C ALA A 342 36.85 9.29 17.23
N LEU A 343 36.01 9.48 16.20
CA LEU A 343 35.49 10.80 15.84
C LEU A 343 34.48 11.32 16.88
N ALA A 344 33.58 10.46 17.37
CA ALA A 344 32.63 10.79 18.42
C ALA A 344 33.31 11.04 19.77
N GLU A 345 34.36 10.27 20.11
CA GLU A 345 35.19 10.56 21.29
C GLU A 345 35.89 11.91 21.18
N LYS A 346 36.51 12.19 20.02
CA LYS A 346 37.30 13.42 19.80
C LYS A 346 36.46 14.69 19.80
N GLU A 347 35.29 14.68 19.18
CA GLU A 347 34.51 15.90 18.94
C GLU A 347 33.29 16.07 19.85
N LEU A 348 32.67 14.97 20.33
CA LEU A 348 31.55 15.02 21.27
C LEU A 348 31.96 14.64 22.70
N GLY A 349 33.14 14.07 22.92
CA GLY A 349 33.54 13.49 24.21
C GLY A 349 32.86 12.16 24.52
N PHE A 350 32.24 11.51 23.52
CA PHE A 350 31.46 10.29 23.70
C PHE A 350 32.35 9.08 24.02
N LYS A 351 31.97 8.28 25.02
CA LYS A 351 32.62 7.01 25.39
C LYS A 351 31.59 6.01 25.87
N ALA A 352 31.53 4.82 25.26
CA ALA A 352 30.72 3.71 25.76
C ALA A 352 31.49 2.92 26.83
N ALA A 353 31.45 3.39 28.07
CA ALA A 353 32.21 2.82 29.18
C ALA A 353 31.71 1.43 29.63
N VAL A 354 30.40 1.21 29.64
CA VAL A 354 29.75 0.06 30.30
C VAL A 354 30.12 -1.27 29.64
N ASP A 355 30.47 -2.28 30.44
CA ASP A 355 30.88 -3.61 29.97
C ASP A 355 29.72 -4.56 29.67
N LEU A 356 30.06 -5.69 29.02
CA LEU A 356 29.08 -6.72 28.63
C LEU A 356 28.43 -7.39 29.84
N ASP A 357 29.19 -7.67 30.90
CA ASP A 357 28.67 -8.25 32.14
C ASP A 357 27.58 -7.35 32.76
N THR A 358 27.84 -6.04 32.83
CA THR A 358 26.86 -5.05 33.29
C THR A 358 25.65 -4.95 32.35
N MET A 359 25.87 -4.95 31.03
CA MET A 359 24.79 -4.93 30.05
C MET A 359 23.86 -6.14 30.20
N CYS A 360 24.41 -7.34 30.35
CA CYS A 360 23.64 -8.57 30.60
C CYS A 360 22.94 -8.53 31.97
N ARG A 361 23.63 -8.06 33.03
CA ARG A 361 23.07 -7.92 34.38
C ARG A 361 21.87 -6.97 34.40
N ASP A 362 21.97 -5.78 33.82
CA ASP A 362 20.93 -4.77 33.90
C ASP A 362 19.73 -5.13 33.00
N LEU A 363 19.97 -5.75 31.84
CA LEU A 363 18.91 -6.39 31.05
C LEU A 363 18.19 -7.51 31.81
N TRP A 364 18.93 -8.37 32.53
CA TRP A 364 18.32 -9.43 33.32
C TRP A 364 17.55 -8.88 34.52
N ASN A 365 18.06 -7.85 35.20
CA ASN A 365 17.36 -7.16 36.28
C ASN A 365 16.04 -6.55 35.77
N TRP A 366 16.05 -5.93 34.58
CA TRP A 366 14.84 -5.48 33.89
C TRP A 366 13.86 -6.64 33.63
N GLN A 367 14.30 -7.68 32.94
CA GLN A 367 13.42 -8.74 32.45
C GLN A 367 12.88 -9.65 33.56
N SER A 368 13.66 -9.90 34.62
CA SER A 368 13.26 -10.73 35.76
C SER A 368 12.31 -9.99 36.72
N GLN A 369 12.46 -8.68 36.91
CA GLN A 369 11.46 -7.86 37.61
C GLN A 369 10.18 -7.68 36.77
N ASN A 370 10.30 -7.67 35.43
CA ASN A 370 9.19 -7.44 34.51
C ASN A 370 9.03 -8.60 33.50
N PRO A 371 8.69 -9.84 33.92
CA PRO A 371 8.44 -10.93 32.97
C PRO A 371 7.36 -10.53 31.97
N ASN A 372 6.29 -9.86 32.43
CA ASN A 372 5.27 -9.16 31.64
C ASN A 372 5.76 -8.30 30.44
N GLY A 373 7.01 -7.82 30.45
CA GLY A 373 7.35 -6.50 29.90
C GLY A 373 6.56 -5.42 30.66
N LEU A 374 6.07 -4.39 29.96
CA LEU A 374 5.27 -3.31 30.55
C LEU A 374 3.76 -3.62 30.68
N SER A 375 3.28 -4.78 30.22
CA SER A 375 1.85 -5.14 30.25
C SER A 375 1.24 -5.20 31.67
N ILE A 376 -0.09 -5.11 31.77
CA ILE A 376 -0.80 -5.21 33.05
C ILE A 376 -0.88 -6.69 33.46
N MET A 377 -0.55 -7.00 34.73
CA MET A 377 -0.96 -8.26 35.37
C MET A 377 -1.75 -7.94 36.63
N VAL A 378 -3.06 -8.21 36.60
CA VAL A 378 -3.94 -8.12 37.77
C VAL A 378 -3.63 -9.27 38.73
N ARG A 379 -2.76 -9.04 39.71
CA ARG A 379 -2.46 -10.03 40.77
C ARG A 379 -3.58 -10.10 41.79
N ARG A 380 -4.44 -11.13 41.71
CA ARG A 380 -5.33 -11.52 42.82
C ARG A 380 -4.51 -12.16 43.94
N THR A 381 -4.37 -11.45 45.06
CA THR A 381 -3.85 -12.01 46.32
C THR A 381 -4.95 -12.77 47.08
N THR A 382 -4.56 -13.82 47.79
CA THR A 382 -5.47 -14.69 48.57
C THR A 382 -5.54 -14.28 50.04
N SER A 383 -6.73 -13.95 50.52
CA SER A 383 -7.09 -13.97 51.95
C SER A 383 -8.60 -14.25 52.11
N GLN A 384 -9.04 -14.62 53.32
CA GLN A 384 -10.38 -15.15 53.58
C GLN A 384 -11.25 -14.24 54.47
N SER A 385 -12.57 -14.52 54.44
CA SER A 385 -13.62 -14.13 55.41
C SER A 385 -14.12 -12.67 55.45
N ALA A 386 -15.42 -12.55 55.71
CA ALA A 386 -16.29 -11.35 55.67
C ALA A 386 -16.59 -10.87 57.13
N PRO A 387 -17.59 -9.99 57.46
CA PRO A 387 -18.59 -9.30 56.61
C PRO A 387 -18.99 -7.82 56.94
N VAL A 388 -19.59 -7.15 55.93
CA VAL A 388 -20.67 -6.11 56.01
C VAL A 388 -20.47 -4.78 56.79
N ALA A 389 -20.56 -3.64 56.07
CA ALA A 389 -21.39 -2.46 56.43
C ALA A 389 -21.54 -1.42 55.29
N SER A 390 -22.61 -0.64 55.32
CA SER A 390 -23.27 0.20 54.28
C SER A 390 -22.64 1.54 53.81
N ARG A 391 -23.03 1.93 52.57
CA ARG A 391 -23.39 3.29 52.04
C ARG A 391 -22.33 4.27 51.44
N ALA A 392 -22.30 4.27 50.10
CA ALA A 392 -22.56 5.39 49.16
C ALA A 392 -21.53 6.54 48.93
N GLY A 393 -21.20 6.80 47.64
CA GLY A 393 -20.54 8.05 47.21
C GLY A 393 -20.01 8.13 45.76
N SER A 394 -20.88 8.43 44.77
CA SER A 394 -20.56 8.96 43.41
C SER A 394 -19.72 8.09 42.44
N PRO A 395 -19.75 8.36 41.11
CA PRO A 395 -19.16 7.47 40.10
C PRO A 395 -17.68 7.76 39.77
N SER A 396 -16.94 6.70 39.48
CA SER A 396 -15.60 6.68 38.87
C SER A 396 -15.65 5.91 37.55
N GLY A 397 -14.64 6.12 36.67
CA GLY A 397 -14.62 5.53 35.33
C GLY A 397 -14.57 4.00 35.29
N GLU A 398 -14.99 3.42 34.17
CA GLU A 398 -14.94 1.98 33.91
C GLU A 398 -13.66 1.65 33.13
N ASP A 399 -12.82 0.79 33.70
CA ASP A 399 -11.57 0.32 33.08
C ASP A 399 -11.85 -0.67 31.94
N PHE A 400 -11.13 -0.53 30.82
CA PHE A 400 -11.14 -1.52 29.73
C PHE A 400 -10.00 -2.53 29.92
N GLU A 401 -10.32 -3.76 30.31
CA GLU A 401 -9.38 -4.89 30.29
C GLU A 401 -9.26 -5.45 28.85
N GLU A 402 -8.04 -5.51 28.30
CA GLU A 402 -7.80 -6.15 27.00
C GLU A 402 -7.82 -7.68 27.12
N ALA A 403 -8.71 -8.32 26.35
CA ALA A 403 -8.86 -9.78 26.29
C ALA A 403 -7.84 -10.44 25.35
N PRO A 404 -7.47 -11.72 25.55
CA PRO A 404 -6.58 -12.46 24.64
C PRO A 404 -7.23 -12.73 23.28
N TYR A 405 -6.40 -12.89 22.25
CA TYR A 405 -6.76 -12.94 20.81
C TYR A 405 -7.48 -14.22 20.34
N PHE A 406 -8.35 -14.81 21.16
CA PHE A 406 -9.21 -15.95 20.82
C PHE A 406 -10.44 -15.97 21.74
N ASP A 407 -11.62 -15.59 21.22
CA ASP A 407 -12.88 -15.62 21.97
C ASP A 407 -13.23 -17.06 22.39
N SER A 408 -12.95 -17.42 23.65
CA SER A 408 -13.23 -18.75 24.18
C SER A 408 -14.73 -18.93 24.37
N VAL A 409 -15.25 -20.12 24.07
CA VAL A 409 -16.65 -20.48 24.38
C VAL A 409 -16.98 -20.36 25.89
N ASP A 410 -15.97 -20.23 26.76
CA ASP A 410 -16.13 -19.91 28.19
C ASP A 410 -16.64 -18.49 28.45
N GLU A 411 -16.40 -17.51 27.57
CA GLU A 411 -16.84 -16.10 27.74
C GLU A 411 -18.37 -15.95 27.71
N LEU A 412 -19.05 -16.95 27.14
CA LEU A 412 -20.51 -17.09 27.23
C LEU A 412 -20.98 -17.25 28.69
N GLN A 413 -20.13 -17.68 29.62
CA GLN A 413 -20.44 -17.73 31.05
C GLN A 413 -20.67 -16.32 31.61
N GLN A 414 -19.86 -15.34 31.18
CA GLN A 414 -20.03 -13.93 31.57
C GLN A 414 -21.37 -13.37 31.06
N HIS A 415 -21.82 -13.87 29.90
CA HIS A 415 -23.11 -13.57 29.29
C HIS A 415 -24.26 -14.47 29.78
N GLY A 416 -24.09 -15.13 30.93
CA GLY A 416 -25.16 -15.85 31.63
C GLY A 416 -25.53 -17.21 31.04
N ILE A 417 -24.63 -17.86 30.31
CA ILE A 417 -24.76 -19.28 29.90
C ILE A 417 -24.22 -20.19 31.01
N ASN A 418 -24.87 -21.34 31.22
CA ASN A 418 -24.49 -22.30 32.26
C ASN A 418 -23.21 -23.07 31.88
N VAL A 419 -22.28 -23.25 32.83
CA VAL A 419 -21.01 -23.97 32.64
C VAL A 419 -21.21 -25.39 32.09
N GLN A 420 -22.25 -26.12 32.52
CA GLN A 420 -22.54 -27.46 31.98
C GLN A 420 -23.03 -27.42 30.52
N ASP A 421 -23.60 -26.31 30.07
CA ASP A 421 -24.02 -26.14 28.68
C ASP A 421 -22.81 -25.72 27.81
N ILE A 422 -21.89 -24.91 28.33
CA ILE A 422 -20.59 -24.61 27.70
C ILE A 422 -19.74 -25.90 27.56
N LEU A 423 -19.68 -26.74 28.59
CA LEU A 423 -18.94 -27.99 28.56
C LEU A 423 -19.46 -28.97 27.48
N LYS A 424 -20.77 -28.96 27.19
CA LYS A 424 -21.36 -29.71 26.07
C LYS A 424 -20.95 -29.14 24.71
N LEU A 425 -20.83 -27.81 24.56
CA LEU A 425 -20.32 -27.18 23.34
C LEU A 425 -18.88 -27.62 23.07
N LYS A 426 -18.01 -27.55 24.08
CA LYS A 426 -16.63 -28.07 24.01
C LYS A 426 -16.56 -29.56 23.66
N THR A 427 -17.44 -30.37 24.25
CA THR A 427 -17.55 -31.82 23.96
C THR A 427 -18.02 -32.08 22.53
N ALA A 428 -18.76 -31.15 21.93
CA ALA A 428 -19.14 -31.15 20.50
C ALA A 428 -18.09 -30.45 19.60
N ALA A 429 -16.86 -30.24 20.09
CA ALA A 429 -15.75 -29.53 19.44
C ALA A 429 -15.99 -28.03 19.13
N ILE A 430 -17.05 -27.43 19.67
CA ILE A 430 -17.35 -26.00 19.52
C ILE A 430 -16.65 -25.23 20.65
N ASN A 431 -15.39 -24.87 20.41
CA ASN A 431 -14.49 -24.32 21.44
C ASN A 431 -14.36 -22.79 21.47
N THR A 432 -14.91 -22.07 20.49
CA THR A 432 -14.85 -20.59 20.42
C THR A 432 -16.24 -19.96 20.27
N VAL A 433 -16.37 -18.68 20.65
CA VAL A 433 -17.62 -17.91 20.46
C VAL A 433 -17.97 -17.79 18.98
N SER A 434 -16.98 -17.55 18.12
CA SER A 434 -17.14 -17.56 16.66
C SER A 434 -17.66 -18.91 16.15
N GLY A 435 -17.14 -20.04 16.67
CA GLY A 435 -17.66 -21.38 16.36
C GLY A 435 -19.12 -21.60 16.77
N VAL A 436 -19.54 -21.01 17.90
CA VAL A 436 -20.95 -21.00 18.33
C VAL A 436 -21.82 -20.17 17.37
N ASN A 437 -21.31 -19.07 16.83
CA ASN A 437 -22.04 -18.28 15.85
C ASN A 437 -22.16 -19.00 14.49
N MET A 438 -21.08 -19.61 14.01
CA MET A 438 -21.05 -20.35 12.74
C MET A 438 -21.86 -21.66 12.77
N THR A 439 -21.94 -22.36 13.91
CA THR A 439 -22.72 -23.62 14.00
C THR A 439 -24.21 -23.35 13.86
N THR A 440 -24.94 -24.12 13.03
CA THR A 440 -26.39 -23.89 12.84
C THR A 440 -27.21 -24.27 14.08
N ARG A 441 -28.36 -23.61 14.30
CA ARG A 441 -29.31 -23.98 15.39
C ARG A 441 -29.64 -25.48 15.35
N ARG A 442 -29.85 -26.04 14.15
CA ARG A 442 -30.17 -27.46 13.92
C ARG A 442 -29.04 -28.42 14.30
N GLN A 443 -27.77 -28.00 14.21
CA GLN A 443 -26.62 -28.79 14.69
C GLN A 443 -26.48 -28.69 16.21
N MET A 444 -26.63 -27.50 16.80
CA MET A 444 -26.57 -27.32 18.25
C MET A 444 -27.67 -28.10 18.98
N LEU A 445 -28.86 -28.22 18.38
CA LEU A 445 -29.97 -29.04 18.87
C LEU A 445 -29.69 -30.57 18.84
N LYS A 446 -28.68 -31.05 18.10
CA LYS A 446 -28.25 -32.46 18.16
C LYS A 446 -27.35 -32.75 19.37
N ILE A 447 -26.84 -31.73 20.06
CA ILE A 447 -25.99 -31.89 21.25
C ILE A 447 -26.86 -32.36 22.41
N LYS A 448 -26.54 -33.53 22.98
CA LYS A 448 -27.37 -34.20 23.99
C LYS A 448 -27.62 -33.30 25.21
N GLY A 449 -28.88 -32.93 25.42
CA GLY A 449 -29.28 -32.05 26.52
C GLY A 449 -29.13 -30.55 26.24
N MET A 450 -29.11 -30.15 24.96
CA MET A 450 -29.53 -28.82 24.50
C MET A 450 -31.04 -28.79 24.24
N SER A 451 -31.66 -27.64 24.52
CA SER A 451 -33.04 -27.33 24.13
C SER A 451 -33.06 -26.03 23.33
N GLU A 452 -34.14 -25.77 22.60
CA GLU A 452 -34.23 -24.63 21.68
C GLU A 452 -34.00 -23.28 22.37
N ALA A 453 -34.66 -23.05 23.52
CA ALA A 453 -34.44 -21.86 24.35
C ALA A 453 -32.99 -21.73 24.88
N LYS A 454 -32.26 -22.84 25.07
CA LYS A 454 -30.83 -22.78 25.41
C LYS A 454 -29.98 -22.38 24.20
N VAL A 455 -30.21 -23.02 23.05
CA VAL A 455 -29.48 -22.75 21.81
C VAL A 455 -29.67 -21.29 21.36
N GLU A 456 -30.87 -20.75 21.52
CA GLU A 456 -31.18 -19.35 21.25
C GLU A 456 -30.43 -18.41 22.17
N LYS A 457 -30.52 -18.59 23.50
CA LYS A 457 -29.79 -17.76 24.47
C LYS A 457 -28.26 -17.82 24.25
N ILE A 458 -27.73 -19.00 23.94
CA ILE A 458 -26.31 -19.22 23.64
C ILE A 458 -25.88 -18.43 22.40
N LYS A 459 -26.69 -18.42 21.33
CA LYS A 459 -26.40 -17.60 20.13
C LYS A 459 -26.56 -16.11 20.37
N GLU A 460 -27.57 -15.68 21.14
CA GLU A 460 -27.76 -14.27 21.49
C GLU A 460 -26.56 -13.72 22.29
N ALA A 461 -26.04 -14.51 23.23
CA ALA A 461 -24.80 -14.21 23.94
C ALA A 461 -23.59 -14.10 23.00
N ALA A 462 -23.42 -15.08 22.09
CA ALA A 462 -22.32 -15.06 21.11
C ALA A 462 -22.39 -13.85 20.15
N HIS A 463 -23.59 -13.45 19.72
CA HIS A 463 -23.78 -12.31 18.82
C HIS A 463 -23.43 -10.96 19.50
N LYS A 464 -23.65 -10.83 20.82
CA LYS A 464 -23.30 -9.63 21.59
C LYS A 464 -21.79 -9.45 21.76
N ILE A 465 -21.04 -10.55 21.86
CA ILE A 465 -19.57 -10.53 21.94
C ILE A 465 -18.96 -10.13 20.58
N LEU A 466 -19.45 -10.69 19.48
CA LEU A 466 -18.73 -10.71 18.19
C LEU A 466 -18.96 -9.51 17.24
N GLY A 467 -19.90 -8.59 17.52
CA GLY A 467 -20.09 -7.37 16.70
C GLY A 467 -20.31 -7.60 15.19
N SER A 468 -21.42 -8.24 14.80
CA SER A 468 -21.71 -8.83 13.48
C SER A 468 -20.95 -8.29 12.24
N SER A 469 -20.01 -9.08 11.72
CA SER A 469 -19.52 -9.00 10.33
C SER A 469 -20.25 -9.94 9.37
N PHE A 470 -20.90 -10.98 9.88
CA PHE A 470 -21.85 -11.84 9.15
C PHE A 470 -23.22 -11.81 9.82
N ALA A 471 -24.28 -11.88 9.01
CA ALA A 471 -25.67 -11.93 9.45
C ALA A 471 -26.44 -13.00 8.67
N THR A 472 -27.37 -13.68 9.31
CA THR A 472 -28.29 -14.63 8.68
C THR A 472 -29.30 -13.88 7.78
N GLY A 473 -29.86 -14.58 6.79
CA GLY A 473 -30.89 -13.99 5.91
C GLY A 473 -32.11 -13.42 6.66
N LEU A 474 -32.44 -13.97 7.83
CA LEU A 474 -33.49 -13.46 8.71
C LEU A 474 -33.11 -12.13 9.37
N GLU A 475 -31.88 -12.00 9.89
CA GLU A 475 -31.37 -10.76 10.45
C GLU A 475 -31.21 -9.67 9.38
N VAL A 476 -30.85 -10.04 8.15
CA VAL A 476 -30.86 -9.15 6.98
C VAL A 476 -32.28 -8.72 6.61
N GLN A 477 -33.28 -9.63 6.69
CA GLN A 477 -34.68 -9.30 6.47
C GLN A 477 -35.21 -8.31 7.52
N GLU A 478 -34.93 -8.53 8.81
CA GLU A 478 -35.29 -7.59 9.88
C GLU A 478 -34.55 -6.23 9.79
N LYS A 479 -33.34 -6.19 9.20
CA LYS A 479 -32.67 -4.94 8.83
C LYS A 479 -33.42 -4.25 7.66
N ARG A 480 -33.74 -4.97 6.57
CA ARG A 480 -34.45 -4.39 5.40
C ARG A 480 -35.86 -3.89 5.72
N LYS A 481 -36.55 -4.39 6.76
CA LYS A 481 -37.82 -3.81 7.25
C LYS A 481 -37.71 -2.35 7.76
N ARG A 482 -36.49 -1.84 7.99
CA ARG A 482 -36.25 -0.44 8.42
C ARG A 482 -35.82 0.49 7.29
N VAL A 483 -35.79 0.00 6.05
CA VAL A 483 -35.50 0.83 4.86
C VAL A 483 -36.72 1.67 4.50
N LEU A 484 -36.55 2.99 4.53
CA LEU A 484 -37.50 3.97 3.99
C LEU A 484 -37.26 4.19 2.48
N THR A 485 -38.31 4.54 1.74
CA THR A 485 -38.26 4.96 0.33
C THR A 485 -38.58 6.44 0.19
N ILE A 486 -37.81 7.16 -0.62
CA ILE A 486 -37.89 8.62 -0.78
C ILE A 486 -38.37 8.96 -2.19
N SER A 487 -39.45 9.74 -2.31
CA SER A 487 -40.03 10.10 -3.61
C SER A 487 -39.09 11.00 -4.44
N THR A 488 -39.04 10.73 -5.74
CA THR A 488 -38.37 11.54 -6.76
C THR A 488 -39.18 12.79 -7.17
N GLY A 489 -40.39 12.96 -6.65
CA GLY A 489 -41.34 14.00 -7.03
C GLY A 489 -42.20 13.68 -8.27
N SER A 490 -42.04 12.48 -8.85
CA SER A 490 -42.83 11.97 -9.97
C SER A 490 -43.33 10.55 -9.71
N LYS A 491 -44.66 10.41 -9.59
CA LYS A 491 -45.34 9.15 -9.28
C LYS A 491 -45.06 8.06 -10.32
N SER A 492 -44.82 8.41 -11.59
CA SER A 492 -44.45 7.45 -12.64
C SER A 492 -43.04 6.88 -12.43
N VAL A 493 -42.07 7.72 -12.05
CA VAL A 493 -40.69 7.30 -11.73
C VAL A 493 -40.66 6.53 -10.40
N ASP A 494 -41.39 6.99 -9.39
CA ASP A 494 -41.49 6.28 -8.11
C ASP A 494 -42.14 4.88 -8.26
N THR A 495 -43.06 4.71 -9.22
CA THR A 495 -43.69 3.41 -9.51
C THR A 495 -42.68 2.39 -10.02
N ILE A 496 -41.79 2.75 -10.97
CA ILE A 496 -40.75 1.82 -11.45
C ILE A 496 -39.69 1.51 -10.39
N LEU A 497 -39.42 2.46 -9.49
CA LEU A 497 -38.55 2.25 -8.31
C LEU A 497 -39.24 1.45 -7.18
N GLY A 498 -40.56 1.23 -7.25
CA GLY A 498 -41.33 0.50 -6.23
C GLY A 498 -41.69 1.29 -4.97
N GLY A 499 -41.75 2.62 -5.07
CA GLY A 499 -42.12 3.54 -3.99
C GLY A 499 -41.23 4.80 -3.90
N GLY A 500 -40.07 4.78 -4.58
CA GLY A 500 -39.06 5.83 -4.53
C GLY A 500 -37.66 5.25 -4.30
N VAL A 501 -36.66 6.10 -4.11
CA VAL A 501 -35.27 5.70 -3.88
C VAL A 501 -35.10 5.12 -2.47
N MET A 502 -34.51 3.92 -2.35
CA MET A 502 -34.30 3.26 -1.07
C MET A 502 -33.16 3.88 -0.26
N SER A 503 -33.45 4.24 0.99
CA SER A 503 -32.44 4.58 2.01
C SER A 503 -31.53 3.37 2.33
N GLN A 504 -30.36 3.63 2.92
CA GLN A 504 -29.31 2.63 3.18
C GLN A 504 -28.89 1.85 1.91
N SER A 505 -29.02 2.49 0.74
CA SER A 505 -28.61 1.94 -0.56
C SER A 505 -28.09 3.06 -1.47
N ILE A 506 -27.29 2.69 -2.46
CA ILE A 506 -26.72 3.62 -3.43
C ILE A 506 -27.49 3.49 -4.75
N THR A 507 -28.03 4.61 -5.25
CA THR A 507 -28.78 4.67 -6.51
C THR A 507 -28.07 5.61 -7.48
N GLU A 508 -27.73 5.10 -8.66
CA GLU A 508 -26.93 5.79 -9.67
C GLU A 508 -27.83 6.32 -10.80
N VAL A 509 -27.72 7.62 -11.12
CA VAL A 509 -28.57 8.28 -12.10
C VAL A 509 -27.72 8.98 -13.17
N TYR A 510 -27.65 8.37 -14.36
CA TYR A 510 -26.82 8.84 -15.48
C TYR A 510 -27.67 9.11 -16.72
N GLY A 511 -27.10 9.79 -17.73
CA GLY A 511 -27.83 10.11 -18.96
C GLY A 511 -27.39 11.41 -19.63
N GLU A 512 -28.06 11.79 -20.72
CA GLU A 512 -27.69 12.97 -21.52
C GLU A 512 -27.78 14.29 -20.75
N PHE A 513 -27.15 15.35 -21.28
CA PHE A 513 -27.38 16.73 -20.85
C PHE A 513 -28.84 17.16 -21.05
N ARG A 514 -29.34 18.01 -20.13
CA ARG A 514 -30.73 18.57 -20.10
C ARG A 514 -31.87 17.54 -19.90
N THR A 515 -31.56 16.35 -19.40
CA THR A 515 -32.55 15.29 -19.11
C THR A 515 -33.29 15.45 -17.78
N GLY A 516 -32.68 16.11 -16.79
CA GLY A 516 -33.34 16.42 -15.51
C GLY A 516 -32.55 16.10 -14.25
N LYS A 517 -31.38 15.45 -14.35
CA LYS A 517 -30.56 14.99 -13.20
C LYS A 517 -30.50 15.99 -12.03
N THR A 518 -30.04 17.24 -12.25
CA THR A 518 -29.94 18.26 -11.19
C THR A 518 -31.29 18.67 -10.60
N GLN A 519 -32.35 18.68 -11.41
CA GLN A 519 -33.70 19.01 -10.95
C GLN A 519 -34.23 17.92 -10.03
N MET A 520 -34.03 16.65 -10.39
CA MET A 520 -34.35 15.49 -9.54
C MET A 520 -33.53 15.52 -8.23
N ALA A 521 -32.24 15.87 -8.29
CA ALA A 521 -31.39 16.02 -7.11
C ALA A 521 -31.88 17.12 -6.15
N HIS A 522 -32.20 18.31 -6.68
CA HIS A 522 -32.79 19.39 -5.90
C HIS A 522 -34.17 19.01 -5.32
N THR A 523 -35.03 18.33 -6.09
CA THR A 523 -36.35 17.86 -5.62
C THR A 523 -36.20 16.86 -4.47
N MET A 524 -35.36 15.85 -4.59
CA MET A 524 -35.10 14.89 -3.50
C MET A 524 -34.50 15.57 -2.26
N SER A 525 -33.68 16.60 -2.43
CA SER A 525 -33.09 17.37 -1.32
C SER A 525 -34.13 18.11 -0.46
N VAL A 526 -35.30 18.42 -1.02
CA VAL A 526 -36.47 18.97 -0.31
C VAL A 526 -37.35 17.84 0.22
N VAL A 527 -37.69 16.86 -0.62
CA VAL A 527 -38.62 15.76 -0.26
C VAL A 527 -38.11 14.93 0.92
N ALA A 528 -36.80 14.70 1.05
CA ALA A 528 -36.20 14.00 2.18
C ALA A 528 -36.58 14.56 3.56
N GLN A 529 -36.85 15.87 3.62
CA GLN A 529 -37.18 16.61 4.85
C GLN A 529 -38.66 16.45 5.25
N LEU A 530 -39.52 16.05 4.31
CA LEU A 530 -40.94 15.81 4.55
C LEU A 530 -41.18 14.57 5.44
N PRO A 531 -42.35 14.45 6.08
CA PRO A 531 -42.78 13.21 6.74
C PRO A 531 -42.83 11.99 5.79
N PRO A 532 -42.67 10.75 6.30
CA PRO A 532 -42.77 9.54 5.48
C PRO A 532 -44.12 9.34 4.77
N ASP A 533 -45.22 9.80 5.36
CA ASP A 533 -46.56 9.80 4.76
C ASP A 533 -46.69 10.76 3.55
N MET A 534 -45.76 11.71 3.42
CA MET A 534 -45.60 12.56 2.23
C MET A 534 -44.48 12.09 1.29
N GLY A 535 -43.97 10.87 1.46
CA GLY A 535 -42.88 10.30 0.65
C GLY A 535 -41.48 10.82 1.00
N GLY A 536 -41.33 11.48 2.16
CA GLY A 536 -40.04 11.89 2.71
C GLY A 536 -39.50 10.92 3.76
N ALA A 537 -38.63 11.42 4.65
CA ALA A 537 -38.05 10.63 5.74
C ALA A 537 -37.70 11.48 6.99
N SER A 538 -38.16 12.74 7.06
CA SER A 538 -37.86 13.71 8.12
C SER A 538 -36.36 13.88 8.41
N GLY A 539 -35.53 13.75 7.37
CA GLY A 539 -34.07 13.83 7.46
C GLY A 539 -33.50 15.20 7.07
N LYS A 540 -32.20 15.40 7.38
CA LYS A 540 -31.36 16.40 6.70
C LYS A 540 -30.68 15.75 5.51
N VAL A 541 -30.12 16.56 4.60
CA VAL A 541 -29.47 16.11 3.37
C VAL A 541 -28.06 16.71 3.30
N ALA A 542 -27.09 15.99 2.76
CA ALA A 542 -25.83 16.57 2.29
C ALA A 542 -25.80 16.57 0.77
N TYR A 543 -25.47 17.71 0.16
CA TYR A 543 -25.40 17.86 -1.30
C TYR A 543 -23.94 18.01 -1.72
N ILE A 544 -23.41 17.00 -2.42
CA ILE A 544 -22.03 16.93 -2.91
C ILE A 544 -22.02 17.37 -4.38
N ASP A 545 -21.43 18.52 -4.68
CA ASP A 545 -21.46 19.14 -6.02
C ASP A 545 -20.08 19.23 -6.67
N THR A 546 -19.83 18.35 -7.63
CA THR A 546 -18.58 18.28 -8.43
C THR A 546 -18.60 19.18 -9.67
N GLU A 547 -19.79 19.53 -10.17
CA GLU A 547 -19.96 20.28 -11.43
C GLU A 547 -20.40 21.75 -11.21
N GLY A 548 -20.57 22.20 -9.96
CA GLY A 548 -21.05 23.54 -9.64
C GLY A 548 -22.50 23.77 -10.09
N THR A 549 -23.35 22.74 -9.92
CA THR A 549 -24.73 22.65 -10.39
C THR A 549 -25.80 23.06 -9.37
N PHE A 550 -25.45 23.15 -8.07
CA PHE A 550 -26.38 23.47 -6.99
C PHE A 550 -26.91 24.91 -7.08
N ARG A 551 -28.22 25.11 -6.92
CA ARG A 551 -28.86 26.43 -7.06
C ARG A 551 -29.80 26.70 -5.87
N PRO A 552 -29.38 27.47 -4.84
CA PRO A 552 -30.19 27.73 -3.65
C PRO A 552 -31.58 28.32 -3.94
N ASP A 553 -31.69 29.26 -4.88
CA ASP A 553 -32.99 29.85 -5.25
C ASP A 553 -33.91 28.83 -5.94
N ARG A 554 -33.33 27.79 -6.55
CA ARG A 554 -34.08 26.68 -7.12
C ARG A 554 -34.64 25.75 -6.06
N ILE A 555 -33.90 25.54 -4.96
CA ILE A 555 -34.41 24.83 -3.78
C ILE A 555 -35.61 25.58 -3.20
N ARG A 556 -35.57 26.92 -3.11
CA ARG A 556 -36.72 27.73 -2.63
C ARG A 556 -37.99 27.48 -3.47
N SER A 557 -37.92 27.61 -4.79
CA SER A 557 -39.08 27.37 -5.68
C SER A 557 -39.63 25.94 -5.60
N ILE A 558 -38.78 24.97 -5.27
CA ILE A 558 -39.18 23.57 -5.07
C ILE A 558 -39.79 23.39 -3.67
N ALA A 559 -39.25 24.02 -2.63
CA ALA A 559 -39.79 24.02 -1.28
C ALA A 559 -41.22 24.58 -1.25
N ASP A 560 -41.48 25.67 -1.96
CA ASP A 560 -42.82 26.25 -2.13
C ASP A 560 -43.83 25.25 -2.71
N ARG A 561 -43.44 24.44 -3.70
CA ARG A 561 -44.29 23.36 -4.28
C ARG A 561 -44.69 22.30 -3.25
N PHE A 562 -43.82 22.01 -2.29
CA PHE A 562 -44.05 21.00 -1.24
C PHE A 562 -44.56 21.60 0.08
N GLY A 563 -44.82 22.91 0.15
CA GLY A 563 -45.27 23.60 1.36
C GLY A 563 -44.20 23.75 2.45
N VAL A 564 -42.93 23.57 2.10
CA VAL A 564 -41.79 23.72 3.02
C VAL A 564 -41.30 25.17 2.95
N ASN A 565 -40.96 25.78 4.09
CA ASN A 565 -40.33 27.11 4.09
C ASN A 565 -38.96 27.03 3.37
N GLY A 566 -38.76 27.83 2.33
CA GLY A 566 -37.58 27.75 1.46
C GLY A 566 -36.24 28.03 2.15
N ASP A 567 -36.21 28.80 3.24
CA ASP A 567 -34.96 29.07 3.98
C ASP A 567 -34.68 27.96 5.00
N MET A 568 -35.70 27.44 5.70
CA MET A 568 -35.56 26.22 6.51
C MET A 568 -35.15 25.01 5.66
N ALA A 569 -35.64 24.91 4.43
CA ALA A 569 -35.24 23.88 3.48
C ALA A 569 -33.74 23.96 3.14
N LEU A 570 -33.16 25.16 3.10
CA LEU A 570 -31.73 25.40 2.89
C LEU A 570 -30.90 25.13 4.15
N GLU A 571 -31.36 25.52 5.35
CA GLU A 571 -30.68 25.22 6.63
C GLU A 571 -30.57 23.70 6.94
N ASN A 572 -31.36 22.88 6.26
CA ASN A 572 -31.33 21.42 6.34
C ASN A 572 -30.51 20.73 5.23
N ILE A 573 -29.93 21.49 4.30
CA ILE A 573 -29.06 20.99 3.24
C ILE A 573 -27.61 21.40 3.53
N LEU A 574 -26.79 20.43 3.91
CA LEU A 574 -25.35 20.58 4.07
C LEU A 574 -24.68 20.53 2.69
N TYR A 575 -24.48 21.70 2.08
CA TYR A 575 -23.84 21.83 0.76
C TYR A 575 -22.31 21.76 0.85
N GLY A 576 -21.70 20.97 -0.05
CA GLY A 576 -20.26 20.96 -0.30
C GLY A 576 -19.96 21.13 -1.79
N ALA A 577 -19.17 22.16 -2.12
CA ALA A 577 -18.63 22.36 -3.47
C ALA A 577 -17.26 21.67 -3.58
N PHE A 578 -17.01 20.96 -4.68
CA PHE A 578 -15.77 20.19 -4.88
C PHE A 578 -15.04 20.62 -6.16
N LEU A 579 -14.82 21.93 -6.31
CA LEU A 579 -14.27 22.54 -7.54
C LEU A 579 -12.75 22.77 -7.50
N THR A 580 -12.11 22.84 -6.34
CA THR A 580 -10.65 22.95 -6.18
C THR A 580 -10.13 22.20 -4.94
N PHE A 581 -8.81 22.01 -4.87
CA PHE A 581 -8.12 21.11 -3.95
C PHE A 581 -8.28 21.43 -2.45
N ASP A 582 -8.29 22.71 -2.05
CA ASP A 582 -8.16 23.08 -0.63
C ASP A 582 -9.47 22.93 0.18
N GLU A 583 -10.65 23.03 -0.45
CA GLU A 583 -11.94 23.02 0.26
C GLU A 583 -12.38 21.60 0.68
N CYS A 584 -11.87 20.55 0.01
CA CYS A 584 -12.10 19.14 0.36
C CYS A 584 -11.70 18.79 1.82
N ARG A 585 -10.81 19.58 2.43
CA ARG A 585 -10.08 19.21 3.66
C ARG A 585 -10.87 19.33 4.97
N MET A 586 -12.14 19.77 4.92
CA MET A 586 -12.94 20.10 6.11
C MET A 586 -13.98 19.06 6.52
N LEU A 587 -14.28 18.05 5.69
CA LEU A 587 -15.27 17.00 6.00
C LEU A 587 -14.69 15.59 6.13
N THR A 588 -13.48 15.33 5.61
CA THR A 588 -12.77 14.05 5.74
C THR A 588 -11.42 14.23 6.40
N TYR A 589 -11.22 13.56 7.55
CA TYR A 589 -9.97 13.61 8.30
C TYR A 589 -8.93 12.65 7.69
N HIS A 590 -7.91 13.21 7.04
CA HIS A 590 -6.86 12.55 6.23
C HIS A 590 -7.38 12.05 4.86
N ARG A 591 -6.59 12.06 3.77
CA ARG A 591 -5.13 11.89 3.66
C ARG A 591 -4.52 12.58 2.41
N ARG A 592 -3.24 12.99 2.53
CA ARG A 592 -2.28 13.34 1.44
C ARG A 592 -2.57 14.54 0.51
N SER A 593 -1.47 15.00 -0.12
CA SER A 593 -1.41 16.18 -0.99
C SER A 593 -0.46 15.95 -2.18
N THR A 594 -1.02 15.92 -3.39
CA THR A 594 -0.33 16.05 -4.68
C THR A 594 -1.29 16.74 -5.65
N SER A 595 -0.79 17.34 -6.74
CA SER A 595 -1.67 17.96 -7.75
C SER A 595 -2.49 16.88 -8.47
N PHE A 596 -3.80 17.09 -8.62
CA PHE A 596 -4.74 16.06 -9.08
C PHE A 596 -5.53 16.46 -10.33
N HIS A 597 -5.95 15.43 -11.07
CA HIS A 597 -6.94 15.49 -12.15
C HIS A 597 -8.26 14.84 -11.70
N SER A 598 -9.29 14.93 -12.54
CA SER A 598 -10.70 14.64 -12.19
C SER A 598 -10.98 13.25 -11.59
N GLU A 599 -10.14 12.25 -11.83
CA GLU A 599 -10.33 10.90 -11.30
C GLU A 599 -10.28 10.84 -9.76
N HIS A 600 -9.42 11.65 -9.12
CA HIS A 600 -9.27 11.62 -7.66
C HIS A 600 -10.42 12.32 -6.92
N GLN A 601 -11.21 13.16 -7.61
CA GLN A 601 -12.49 13.65 -7.06
C GLN A 601 -13.48 12.50 -6.87
N MET A 602 -13.47 11.51 -7.77
CA MET A 602 -14.35 10.34 -7.70
C MET A 602 -13.92 9.38 -6.59
N GLU A 603 -12.62 9.24 -6.32
CA GLU A 603 -12.10 8.43 -5.20
C GLU A 603 -12.58 8.94 -3.84
N LEU A 604 -12.50 10.26 -3.61
CA LEU A 604 -12.99 10.89 -2.37
C LEU A 604 -14.50 10.67 -2.18
N ILE A 605 -15.28 10.68 -3.27
CA ILE A 605 -16.73 10.45 -3.22
C ILE A 605 -17.04 8.97 -2.95
N ASN A 606 -16.27 8.02 -3.52
CA ASN A 606 -16.37 6.60 -3.17
C ASN A 606 -16.13 6.40 -1.65
N GLU A 607 -15.08 7.00 -1.09
CA GLU A 607 -14.72 6.86 0.32
C GLU A 607 -15.78 7.49 1.26
N CYS A 608 -16.23 8.70 0.96
CA CYS A 608 -17.34 9.34 1.68
C CYS A 608 -18.60 8.47 1.66
N SER A 609 -19.04 8.01 0.48
CA SER A 609 -20.27 7.24 0.34
C SER A 609 -20.21 5.87 1.02
N SER A 610 -19.05 5.20 1.07
CA SER A 610 -18.91 3.94 1.83
C SER A 610 -19.04 4.20 3.33
N ARG A 611 -18.26 5.15 3.87
CA ARG A 611 -18.27 5.50 5.30
C ARG A 611 -19.67 5.93 5.77
N PHE A 612 -20.39 6.74 4.98
CA PHE A 612 -21.76 7.15 5.30
C PHE A 612 -22.83 6.05 5.16
N ALA A 613 -22.53 4.94 4.47
CA ALA A 613 -23.41 3.76 4.41
C ALA A 613 -23.14 2.77 5.57
N GLU A 614 -21.94 2.83 6.16
CA GLU A 614 -21.50 1.97 7.27
C GLU A 614 -21.83 2.56 8.66
N ASP A 615 -21.87 3.90 8.77
CA ASP A 615 -22.23 4.63 9.99
C ASP A 615 -23.73 4.48 10.34
N LYS A 616 -24.04 4.44 11.64
CA LYS A 616 -25.38 4.19 12.20
C LYS A 616 -25.99 5.44 12.85
N ASP A 617 -25.21 6.50 13.10
CA ASP A 617 -25.68 7.69 13.80
C ASP A 617 -26.42 8.67 12.86
N PHE A 618 -26.17 8.58 11.55
CA PHE A 618 -26.91 9.33 10.54
C PHE A 618 -28.27 8.66 10.23
N ARG A 619 -29.35 9.27 10.71
CA ARG A 619 -30.73 8.75 10.51
C ARG A 619 -31.15 8.67 9.04
N LEU A 620 -30.57 9.49 8.17
CA LEU A 620 -30.73 9.46 6.73
C LEU A 620 -29.59 10.23 6.06
N LEU A 621 -29.13 9.77 4.90
CA LEU A 621 -28.32 10.55 3.97
C LEU A 621 -28.71 10.17 2.54
N ILE A 622 -28.69 11.14 1.62
CA ILE A 622 -28.81 10.89 0.18
C ILE A 622 -27.59 11.47 -0.52
N ALA A 623 -26.70 10.62 -1.03
CA ALA A 623 -25.60 11.04 -1.88
C ALA A 623 -26.04 10.93 -3.34
N ILE A 624 -26.29 12.07 -4.00
CA ILE A 624 -26.75 12.10 -5.40
C ILE A 624 -25.58 12.47 -6.31
N LEU A 625 -24.77 11.46 -6.67
CA LEU A 625 -23.71 11.63 -7.64
C LEU A 625 -24.30 11.80 -9.05
N MET A 626 -23.99 12.93 -9.70
CA MET A 626 -24.31 13.17 -11.10
C MET A 626 -23.09 12.95 -11.98
N THR A 627 -23.24 12.13 -13.04
CA THR A 627 -22.31 12.14 -14.17
C THR A 627 -23.02 12.63 -15.43
N ASN A 628 -22.43 13.62 -16.11
CA ASN A 628 -22.81 13.97 -17.49
C ASN A 628 -21.95 13.27 -18.56
N GLN A 629 -20.90 12.56 -18.14
CA GLN A 629 -19.99 11.84 -19.03
C GLN A 629 -20.49 10.42 -19.29
N VAL A 630 -20.76 10.10 -20.56
CA VAL A 630 -21.19 8.77 -21.03
C VAL A 630 -20.39 8.37 -22.27
N GLN A 631 -20.01 7.10 -22.35
CA GLN A 631 -19.23 6.51 -23.45
C GLN A 631 -20.03 5.46 -24.21
N SER A 632 -19.70 5.30 -25.49
CA SER A 632 -20.21 4.23 -26.35
C SER A 632 -19.75 2.86 -25.86
N ASP A 633 -20.67 1.90 -25.72
CA ASP A 633 -20.31 0.51 -25.42
C ASP A 633 -19.78 -0.22 -26.67
N PRO A 634 -18.51 -0.67 -26.72
CA PRO A 634 -17.97 -1.38 -27.89
C PRO A 634 -18.69 -2.71 -28.17
N GLY A 635 -19.26 -3.36 -27.15
CA GLY A 635 -19.97 -4.64 -27.27
C GLY A 635 -21.36 -4.55 -27.89
N ALA A 636 -21.91 -3.34 -28.09
CA ALA A 636 -23.25 -3.13 -28.61
C ALA A 636 -23.39 -3.32 -30.14
N THR A 637 -22.33 -3.76 -30.83
CA THR A 637 -22.21 -3.79 -32.30
C THR A 637 -23.07 -4.84 -33.01
N MET A 638 -23.84 -5.66 -32.28
CA MET A 638 -24.67 -6.75 -32.85
C MET A 638 -26.19 -6.61 -32.66
N THR A 639 -26.70 -5.52 -32.05
CA THR A 639 -28.16 -5.30 -31.89
C THR A 639 -28.62 -3.87 -32.19
N PHE A 640 -29.49 -3.74 -33.20
CA PHE A 640 -30.09 -2.47 -33.62
C PHE A 640 -31.15 -1.97 -32.62
N VAL A 641 -30.72 -1.39 -31.50
CA VAL A 641 -31.62 -0.76 -30.50
C VAL A 641 -31.24 0.70 -30.28
N ALA A 642 -32.11 1.62 -30.73
CA ALA A 642 -31.91 3.06 -30.61
C ALA A 642 -31.95 3.53 -29.14
N GLY A 643 -30.77 3.79 -28.58
CA GLY A 643 -30.58 4.34 -27.22
C GLY A 643 -29.95 3.38 -26.20
N GLY A 644 -29.54 2.17 -26.58
CA GLY A 644 -28.99 1.18 -25.64
C GLY A 644 -27.48 1.30 -25.32
N ALA A 645 -26.70 2.01 -26.14
CA ALA A 645 -25.23 1.89 -26.17
C ALA A 645 -24.46 2.99 -25.41
N LEU A 646 -24.98 3.50 -24.29
CA LEU A 646 -24.29 4.51 -23.47
C LEU A 646 -24.15 4.04 -22.01
N LYS A 647 -22.90 3.87 -21.56
CA LYS A 647 -22.52 3.62 -20.17
C LYS A 647 -21.91 4.88 -19.55
N PRO A 648 -22.03 5.13 -18.23
CA PRO A 648 -21.28 6.21 -17.58
C PRO A 648 -19.77 6.02 -17.80
N ILE A 649 -19.04 7.14 -17.94
CA ILE A 649 -17.58 7.11 -17.95
C ILE A 649 -17.11 6.96 -16.50
N GLY A 650 -16.22 5.99 -16.27
CA GLY A 650 -15.68 5.65 -14.95
C GLY A 650 -16.24 4.34 -14.38
N GLY A 651 -15.47 3.27 -14.50
CA GLY A 651 -15.73 1.99 -13.82
C GLY A 651 -15.33 2.05 -12.34
N HIS A 652 -15.94 2.97 -11.58
CA HIS A 652 -15.60 3.23 -10.19
C HIS A 652 -16.34 2.31 -9.21
N ILE A 653 -15.85 2.22 -7.97
CA ILE A 653 -16.46 1.41 -6.91
C ILE A 653 -17.95 1.76 -6.72
N LEU A 654 -18.32 3.04 -6.81
CA LEU A 654 -19.72 3.45 -6.68
C LEU A 654 -20.70 2.85 -7.71
N SER A 655 -20.27 2.55 -8.94
CA SER A 655 -21.15 1.88 -9.91
C SER A 655 -21.16 0.36 -9.73
N HIS A 656 -20.10 -0.23 -9.18
CA HIS A 656 -20.11 -1.64 -8.73
C HIS A 656 -20.85 -1.86 -7.40
N ALA A 657 -21.03 -0.81 -6.59
CA ALA A 657 -21.78 -0.81 -5.34
C ALA A 657 -23.18 -0.19 -5.45
N SER A 658 -23.57 0.36 -6.62
CA SER A 658 -24.92 0.89 -6.83
C SER A 658 -25.92 -0.26 -6.90
N ALA A 659 -26.87 -0.25 -5.95
CA ALA A 659 -27.93 -1.25 -5.88
C ALA A 659 -29.01 -1.01 -6.93
N THR A 660 -29.17 0.22 -7.42
CA THR A 660 -30.16 0.57 -8.43
C THR A 660 -29.52 1.52 -9.45
N ARG A 661 -29.69 1.26 -10.76
CA ARG A 661 -29.19 2.14 -11.82
C ARG A 661 -30.31 2.63 -12.74
N MET A 662 -30.37 3.94 -12.96
CA MET A 662 -31.40 4.60 -13.76
C MET A 662 -30.78 5.48 -14.85
N PHE A 663 -31.18 5.24 -16.10
CA PHE A 663 -30.75 6.01 -17.27
C PHE A 663 -31.81 7.02 -17.69
N LEU A 664 -31.44 8.29 -17.85
CA LEU A 664 -32.33 9.36 -18.27
C LEU A 664 -32.06 9.79 -19.73
N ARG A 665 -33.09 9.78 -20.56
CA ARG A 665 -33.05 10.22 -21.97
C ARG A 665 -34.15 11.24 -22.30
N LYS A 666 -34.00 11.93 -23.44
CA LYS A 666 -35.03 12.87 -23.93
C LYS A 666 -36.19 12.11 -24.58
N GLY A 667 -37.43 12.48 -24.24
CA GLY A 667 -38.64 12.03 -24.91
C GLY A 667 -39.02 12.96 -26.07
N ARG A 668 -40.30 13.00 -26.45
CA ARG A 668 -40.79 13.94 -27.47
C ARG A 668 -41.11 15.30 -26.83
N ALA A 669 -40.59 16.38 -27.42
CA ALA A 669 -40.71 17.75 -26.91
C ALA A 669 -40.25 17.89 -25.44
N GLU A 670 -41.11 18.31 -24.51
CA GLU A 670 -40.76 18.50 -23.09
C GLU A 670 -40.83 17.23 -22.22
N GLU A 671 -41.14 16.09 -22.83
CA GLU A 671 -41.07 14.79 -22.18
C GLU A 671 -39.62 14.34 -21.97
N ARG A 672 -39.38 13.64 -20.86
CA ARG A 672 -38.14 12.95 -20.49
C ARG A 672 -38.51 11.53 -20.08
N VAL A 673 -37.60 10.58 -20.30
CA VAL A 673 -37.85 9.16 -20.01
C VAL A 673 -36.76 8.67 -19.07
N ALA A 674 -37.20 8.08 -17.95
CA ALA A 674 -36.36 7.34 -17.03
C ALA A 674 -36.48 5.84 -17.32
N LYS A 675 -35.36 5.18 -17.61
CA LYS A 675 -35.27 3.72 -17.68
C LYS A 675 -34.60 3.18 -16.43
N LEU A 676 -35.24 2.23 -15.76
CA LEU A 676 -34.60 1.36 -14.79
C LEU A 676 -33.78 0.31 -15.55
N VAL A 677 -32.46 0.28 -15.29
CA VAL A 677 -31.48 -0.55 -16.02
C VAL A 677 -30.97 -1.71 -15.15
N ASP A 678 -30.83 -1.50 -13.85
CA ASP A 678 -30.33 -2.52 -12.91
C ASP A 678 -31.00 -2.35 -11.54
N SER A 679 -31.37 -3.46 -10.89
CA SER A 679 -32.02 -3.52 -9.57
C SER A 679 -32.10 -4.96 -9.03
N PRO A 680 -31.88 -5.21 -7.72
CA PRO A 680 -31.92 -6.55 -7.13
C PRO A 680 -33.32 -7.17 -7.00
N ASP A 681 -34.40 -6.38 -7.16
CA ASP A 681 -35.78 -6.86 -6.94
C ASP A 681 -36.82 -6.27 -7.91
N LYS A 682 -36.39 -5.65 -9.01
CA LYS A 682 -37.26 -5.03 -10.03
C LYS A 682 -36.78 -5.37 -11.45
N PRO A 683 -37.68 -5.68 -12.41
CA PRO A 683 -37.32 -5.85 -13.82
C PRO A 683 -37.05 -4.49 -14.51
N GLU A 684 -36.32 -4.53 -15.64
CA GLU A 684 -36.19 -3.36 -16.52
C GLU A 684 -37.56 -2.77 -16.87
N SER A 685 -37.67 -1.44 -16.80
CA SER A 685 -38.92 -0.71 -17.03
C SER A 685 -38.64 0.75 -17.39
N GLU A 686 -39.57 1.40 -18.09
CA GLU A 686 -39.45 2.81 -18.50
C GLU A 686 -40.65 3.64 -18.03
N ALA A 687 -40.39 4.87 -17.59
CA ALA A 687 -41.39 5.84 -17.15
C ALA A 687 -41.14 7.23 -17.75
N SER A 688 -42.19 7.85 -18.29
CA SER A 688 -42.15 9.24 -18.75
C SER A 688 -42.45 10.23 -17.62
N TYR A 689 -41.76 11.38 -17.65
CA TYR A 689 -41.99 12.55 -16.80
C TYR A 689 -41.70 13.84 -17.60
N LYS A 690 -42.10 14.99 -17.05
CA LYS A 690 -41.80 16.33 -17.57
C LYS A 690 -40.94 17.11 -16.57
N LEU A 691 -40.31 18.18 -17.06
CA LEU A 691 -39.59 19.13 -16.22
C LEU A 691 -40.34 20.47 -16.23
N ASP A 692 -40.62 21.00 -15.04
CA ASP A 692 -41.27 22.29 -14.86
C ASP A 692 -40.56 23.18 -13.82
N GLU A 693 -41.16 24.33 -13.48
CA GLU A 693 -40.63 25.25 -12.48
C GLU A 693 -40.69 24.71 -11.03
N GLY A 694 -41.21 23.50 -10.80
CA GLY A 694 -41.16 22.76 -9.54
C GLY A 694 -40.35 21.45 -9.56
N GLY A 695 -39.68 21.10 -10.67
CA GLY A 695 -38.81 19.91 -10.79
C GLY A 695 -39.35 18.85 -11.75
N PRO A 696 -39.15 17.54 -11.48
CA PRO A 696 -39.85 16.47 -12.17
C PRO A 696 -41.35 16.48 -11.84
N CYS A 697 -42.19 16.22 -12.85
CA CYS A 697 -43.65 16.08 -12.70
C CYS A 697 -44.21 15.06 -13.70
N ASN A 698 -45.43 14.58 -13.47
CA ASN A 698 -46.05 13.56 -14.32
C ASN A 698 -46.51 14.16 -15.67
N ASN A 699 -46.72 13.29 -16.67
CA ASN A 699 -47.11 13.72 -18.01
C ASN A 699 -48.48 14.44 -18.05
N ASP A 700 -49.39 14.11 -17.14
CA ASP A 700 -50.78 14.55 -17.14
C ASP A 700 -51.00 15.88 -16.39
N ARG A 701 -51.20 16.96 -17.16
CA ARG A 701 -51.67 18.27 -16.65
C ARG A 701 -53.14 18.26 -16.18
N ALA A 702 -53.63 17.13 -15.68
CA ALA A 702 -55.01 16.90 -15.29
C ALA A 702 -55.20 16.41 -13.83
N TYR A 703 -54.15 15.94 -13.15
CA TYR A 703 -54.32 15.24 -11.86
C TYR A 703 -53.47 15.68 -10.66
N ASP A 704 -52.50 16.60 -10.83
CA ASP A 704 -51.84 17.28 -9.69
C ASP A 704 -52.39 18.73 -9.50
N ALA A 705 -53.61 18.98 -9.98
CA ALA A 705 -54.37 20.23 -9.79
C ALA A 705 -55.46 20.06 -8.71
N CYS A 706 -55.08 19.62 -7.51
CA CYS A 706 -55.97 19.54 -6.36
C CYS A 706 -55.31 20.13 -5.11
N THR A 707 -55.80 21.30 -4.69
CA THR A 707 -55.88 21.77 -3.29
C THR A 707 -54.57 21.69 -2.47
N ALA A 708 -53.89 22.79 -2.13
CA ALA A 708 -54.42 24.14 -1.89
C ALA A 708 -55.70 24.17 -1.00
N SER A 709 -55.86 23.16 -0.14
CA SER A 709 -56.82 23.14 0.97
C SER A 709 -56.06 23.45 2.25
N ALA A 710 -56.42 24.52 2.94
CA ALA A 710 -55.67 24.99 4.09
C ALA A 710 -55.76 24.02 5.27
N TYR A 711 -54.66 23.32 5.57
CA TYR A 711 -54.36 22.91 6.94
C TYR A 711 -53.88 24.13 7.73
N THR A 712 -54.82 25.05 7.95
CA THR A 712 -54.71 26.07 8.99
C THR A 712 -54.37 25.37 10.30
N ILE A 713 -53.26 25.74 10.93
CA ILE A 713 -52.92 25.24 12.26
C ILE A 713 -54.07 25.63 13.19
N LYS A 714 -54.86 24.63 13.63
CA LYS A 714 -55.80 24.79 14.74
C LYS A 714 -55.00 24.93 16.02
N VAL A 715 -54.44 26.12 16.24
CA VAL A 715 -54.11 26.58 17.58
C VAL A 715 -55.43 26.62 18.34
N ALA A 716 -55.62 25.66 19.23
CA ALA A 716 -56.76 25.62 20.14
C ALA A 716 -56.52 26.66 21.25
N SER A 717 -56.60 27.95 20.91
CA SER A 717 -56.59 29.02 21.90
C SER A 717 -57.95 29.05 22.59
N SER A 718 -58.00 28.52 23.81
CA SER A 718 -58.83 29.14 24.83
C SER A 718 -58.37 30.59 24.99
N SER A 719 -59.26 31.54 24.68
CA SER A 719 -59.49 32.80 25.41
C SER A 719 -58.33 33.31 26.28
N ASP A 720 -57.75 34.51 26.07
CA ASP A 720 -58.48 35.78 25.90
C ASP A 720 -57.63 36.95 25.32
N TRP A 721 -58.28 37.85 24.55
CA TRP A 721 -58.04 39.30 24.35
C TRP A 721 -56.63 39.79 23.88
N CYS A 722 -56.45 40.78 22.97
CA CYS A 722 -57.39 41.56 22.15
C CYS A 722 -56.66 42.25 20.95
N VAL A 723 -57.43 42.69 19.93
CA VAL A 723 -57.23 43.82 18.96
C VAL A 723 -55.80 44.36 18.75
N GLY A 724 -55.14 44.29 17.58
CA GLY A 724 -55.44 45.02 16.32
C GLY A 724 -54.38 46.13 16.05
N PHE A 725 -54.20 46.76 14.88
CA PHE A 725 -54.82 46.65 13.55
C PHE A 725 -53.98 47.43 12.48
N ARG A 726 -53.78 46.89 11.24
CA ARG A 726 -53.08 47.48 10.04
C ARG A 726 -51.56 47.75 10.20
N ALA A 727 -50.63 47.56 9.23
CA ALA A 727 -50.59 47.35 7.76
C ALA A 727 -50.48 48.60 6.84
N SER A 728 -49.41 48.69 6.01
CA SER A 728 -49.43 48.90 4.54
C SER A 728 -48.20 49.63 3.91
N LEU A 729 -47.65 49.05 2.82
CA LEU A 729 -47.26 49.73 1.54
C LEU A 729 -46.06 50.75 1.52
N ALA A 730 -45.33 51.03 0.41
CA ALA A 730 -45.23 50.46 -0.95
C ALA A 730 -44.12 51.11 -1.83
N LEU A 731 -43.70 50.44 -2.93
CA LEU A 731 -43.30 50.99 -4.27
C LEU A 731 -42.09 52.00 -4.35
N SER A 732 -41.43 52.34 -5.49
CA SER A 732 -41.30 51.76 -6.86
C SER A 732 -40.22 52.49 -7.72
N ALA A 733 -39.57 51.76 -8.64
CA ALA A 733 -39.18 52.12 -10.03
C ALA A 733 -38.31 53.37 -10.41
N TRP A 734 -37.57 53.24 -11.54
CA TRP A 734 -36.95 54.29 -12.41
C TRP A 734 -35.72 55.07 -11.84
N SER A 735 -34.76 55.64 -12.60
CA SER A 735 -34.45 55.62 -14.06
C SER A 735 -32.92 55.78 -14.37
N HIS A 736 -32.48 56.61 -15.33
CA HIS A 736 -31.23 56.47 -16.11
C HIS A 736 -30.31 57.73 -16.16
N ARG A 737 -28.99 57.53 -16.42
CA ARG A 737 -28.01 58.38 -17.18
C ARG A 737 -27.17 59.51 -16.52
N ASN A 738 -26.05 59.82 -17.24
CA ASN A 738 -25.23 61.06 -17.30
C ASN A 738 -24.13 61.30 -16.23
N ILE A 739 -22.95 61.93 -16.49
CA ILE A 739 -22.20 62.28 -17.74
C ILE A 739 -20.68 62.51 -17.45
N CYS A 740 -19.86 62.66 -18.49
CA CYS A 740 -18.38 62.88 -18.48
C CYS A 740 -17.88 64.23 -17.91
N VAL A 741 -16.56 64.35 -17.64
CA VAL A 741 -15.61 65.33 -18.28
C VAL A 741 -14.16 65.24 -17.69
N ALA A 742 -13.18 65.68 -18.49
CA ALA A 742 -11.71 65.64 -18.39
C ALA A 742 -11.04 66.46 -17.22
N MET A 743 -9.71 66.70 -17.07
CA MET A 743 -8.55 66.66 -18.00
C MET A 743 -7.17 66.84 -17.27
N LEU A 744 -6.09 66.15 -17.70
CA LEU A 744 -4.62 66.49 -17.50
C LEU A 744 -4.09 66.54 -16.02
N LYS A 745 -2.80 66.41 -15.65
CA LYS A 745 -1.48 66.48 -16.35
C LYS A 745 -0.32 65.91 -15.48
N VAL A 746 0.87 65.70 -16.09
CA VAL A 746 2.25 65.68 -15.48
C VAL A 746 2.74 64.42 -14.70
N MET A 747 3.70 63.72 -15.32
CA MET A 747 4.94 63.05 -14.77
C MET A 747 4.82 61.99 -13.64
N ASN A 748 5.61 60.90 -13.60
CA ASN A 748 6.68 60.43 -14.52
C ASN A 748 6.94 58.91 -14.43
N VAL A 749 7.25 58.29 -15.58
CA VAL A 749 8.39 57.36 -15.84
C VAL A 749 8.71 56.26 -14.79
N LEU A 750 8.77 54.96 -15.08
CA LEU A 750 8.58 54.07 -16.27
C LEU A 750 8.32 52.63 -15.70
N VAL A 751 8.16 51.49 -16.41
CA VAL A 751 8.37 51.04 -17.81
C VAL A 751 7.43 49.84 -18.15
N ARG A 752 7.20 49.55 -19.46
CA ARG A 752 6.76 48.27 -20.13
C ARG A 752 5.84 47.27 -19.37
N ARG A 753 4.79 46.68 -19.94
CA ARG A 753 4.11 46.61 -21.28
C ARG A 753 2.74 45.94 -21.02
N ALA A 754 1.72 45.88 -21.88
CA ALA A 754 1.37 46.44 -23.20
C ALA A 754 -0.18 46.41 -23.33
N MET A 755 -0.76 46.70 -24.51
CA MET A 755 -2.21 46.62 -24.76
C MET A 755 -2.56 46.24 -26.22
N ASP A 756 -3.85 45.90 -26.42
CA ASP A 756 -4.59 45.63 -27.65
C ASP A 756 -4.48 46.65 -28.81
N VAL A 757 -4.91 46.19 -30.00
CA VAL A 757 -5.30 47.01 -31.17
C VAL A 757 -6.64 46.49 -31.77
N ARG A 758 -7.36 47.33 -32.53
CA ARG A 758 -8.78 47.21 -32.94
C ARG A 758 -9.02 46.83 -34.43
N PHE A 759 -10.27 46.41 -34.72
CA PHE A 759 -11.01 46.46 -36.03
C PHE A 759 -10.55 45.45 -37.12
N THR A 760 -11.40 44.92 -38.02
CA THR A 760 -12.36 45.58 -38.95
C THR A 760 -13.55 44.65 -39.37
N LEU A 761 -14.40 45.04 -40.34
CA LEU A 761 -15.74 44.48 -40.68
C LEU A 761 -15.79 43.34 -41.75
N SER A 762 -16.99 42.73 -41.86
CA SER A 762 -17.73 42.30 -43.09
C SER A 762 -17.58 40.82 -43.58
N VAL A 763 -18.52 40.13 -44.28
CA VAL A 763 -19.98 40.32 -44.63
C VAL A 763 -20.55 39.02 -45.31
N LEU A 764 -21.90 38.90 -45.50
CA LEU A 764 -22.70 37.93 -46.34
C LEU A 764 -23.01 36.48 -45.83
N ASN A 765 -24.30 36.21 -45.54
CA ASN A 765 -25.30 35.39 -46.30
C ASN A 765 -24.96 33.97 -46.87
N THR A 766 -25.88 32.98 -47.05
CA THR A 766 -27.34 32.84 -46.77
C THR A 766 -27.85 31.37 -46.82
N CYS A 767 -29.06 31.17 -46.27
CA CYS A 767 -30.15 30.16 -46.40
C CYS A 767 -30.42 29.52 -47.82
N PRO A 768 -31.48 28.69 -48.08
CA PRO A 768 -32.61 28.23 -47.21
C PRO A 768 -33.12 26.75 -47.33
N ASP A 769 -34.00 26.39 -46.38
CA ASP A 769 -35.26 25.59 -46.39
C ASP A 769 -35.60 24.52 -47.47
N ALA A 770 -36.20 23.39 -47.02
CA ALA A 770 -37.39 22.73 -47.61
C ALA A 770 -38.05 21.72 -46.63
N SER A 771 -39.28 21.25 -46.93
CA SER A 771 -40.22 20.64 -45.96
C SER A 771 -40.82 19.26 -46.32
N ALA A 772 -41.33 18.58 -45.27
CA ALA A 772 -42.57 17.76 -45.23
C ALA A 772 -42.67 16.27 -45.69
N ALA A 773 -43.51 15.54 -44.91
CA ALA A 773 -44.61 14.63 -45.32
C ALA A 773 -44.43 13.08 -45.50
N HIS A 774 -45.32 12.33 -44.79
CA HIS A 774 -45.83 10.94 -45.04
C HIS A 774 -44.84 9.75 -44.95
N GLY A 775 -45.23 8.47 -44.73
CA GLY A 775 -46.51 7.90 -44.27
C GLY A 775 -46.73 6.37 -44.54
N MET A 776 -47.49 5.68 -43.67
CA MET A 776 -48.22 4.38 -43.85
C MET A 776 -47.53 2.98 -43.86
N MET A 777 -48.35 1.97 -43.46
CA MET A 777 -48.26 0.47 -43.53
C MET A 777 -47.16 -0.25 -42.71
N ALA A 778 -47.37 -1.38 -41.99
CA ALA A 778 -48.22 -2.60 -42.08
C ALA A 778 -47.60 -3.74 -42.93
N ASP A 779 -47.71 -5.07 -42.65
CA ASP A 779 -48.49 -5.86 -41.67
C ASP A 779 -47.90 -7.30 -41.50
N VAL A 780 -48.57 -8.22 -40.75
CA VAL A 780 -48.60 -9.72 -40.92
C VAL A 780 -47.35 -10.59 -40.52
N VAL A 781 -47.43 -11.88 -40.08
CA VAL A 781 -48.38 -12.64 -39.19
C VAL A 781 -47.90 -14.09 -38.80
N THR A 782 -48.16 -14.55 -37.57
CA THR A 782 -48.36 -15.94 -37.00
C THR A 782 -47.43 -17.19 -37.19
N SER A 783 -46.96 -17.74 -36.05
CA SER A 783 -47.31 -19.08 -35.45
C SER A 783 -46.60 -20.44 -35.73
N SER A 784 -46.75 -21.32 -34.71
CA SER A 784 -46.84 -22.80 -34.72
C SER A 784 -45.60 -23.66 -34.39
N ALA A 785 -45.85 -24.92 -33.99
CA ALA A 785 -45.43 -25.48 -32.69
C ALA A 785 -45.60 -27.03 -32.56
N ALA A 786 -44.90 -27.61 -31.56
CA ALA A 786 -45.23 -28.83 -30.77
C ALA A 786 -44.82 -30.27 -31.20
N CYS A 787 -44.43 -31.06 -30.17
CA CYS A 787 -44.44 -32.54 -30.00
C CYS A 787 -43.43 -33.45 -30.77
N ALA A 788 -43.02 -34.67 -30.29
CA ALA A 788 -42.97 -35.26 -28.92
C ALA A 788 -42.24 -36.66 -28.83
N SER A 789 -41.74 -37.02 -27.62
CA SER A 789 -41.76 -38.36 -26.94
C SER A 789 -40.69 -39.48 -27.11
N SER A 790 -40.50 -40.23 -25.99
CA SER A 790 -39.87 -41.58 -25.77
C SER A 790 -38.33 -41.75 -25.79
N GLY A 791 -37.68 -42.60 -24.95
CA GLY A 791 -38.10 -43.31 -23.72
C GLY A 791 -37.12 -44.41 -23.16
N SER A 792 -37.24 -44.78 -21.86
CA SER A 792 -36.68 -45.98 -21.14
C SER A 792 -35.14 -46.15 -20.91
N SER A 793 -34.58 -46.90 -19.93
CA SER A 793 -34.97 -47.35 -18.55
C SER A 793 -33.90 -48.23 -17.82
N ILE A 794 -33.94 -48.35 -16.46
CA ILE A 794 -33.49 -49.47 -15.54
C ILE A 794 -32.26 -49.27 -14.57
N GLN A 795 -32.54 -49.44 -13.25
CA GLN A 795 -31.79 -49.95 -12.04
C GLN A 795 -30.32 -49.53 -11.72
N GLU A 796 -29.93 -49.15 -10.48
CA GLU A 796 -29.77 -49.88 -9.18
C GLU A 796 -28.59 -50.91 -9.20
N ASP A 797 -27.65 -50.99 -8.25
CA ASP A 797 -27.46 -50.29 -6.94
C ASP A 797 -25.94 -50.22 -6.53
N ASP A 798 -25.65 -50.00 -5.25
CA ASP A 798 -24.40 -50.21 -4.46
C ASP A 798 -23.35 -49.08 -4.25
N THR A 799 -23.49 -48.42 -3.09
CA THR A 799 -22.44 -48.08 -2.10
C THR A 799 -21.32 -47.04 -2.37
N PHE A 800 -21.46 -45.90 -1.67
CA PHE A 800 -20.52 -45.44 -0.63
C PHE A 800 -19.06 -45.06 -1.00
N VAL A 801 -18.84 -43.80 -1.43
CA VAL A 801 -17.70 -42.94 -0.97
C VAL A 801 -17.85 -41.48 -1.43
N ALA A 802 -18.34 -41.25 -2.66
CA ALA A 802 -18.23 -39.95 -3.33
C ALA A 802 -19.42 -38.98 -3.06
N ALA A 803 -19.50 -38.37 -1.87
CA ALA A 803 -20.57 -37.40 -1.55
C ALA A 803 -20.18 -36.16 -0.72
N MET A 804 -18.93 -36.01 -0.26
CA MET A 804 -18.51 -34.86 0.60
C MET A 804 -17.25 -34.11 0.13
N GLY A 805 -16.93 -34.13 -1.17
CA GLY A 805 -15.80 -33.35 -1.74
C GLY A 805 -16.18 -31.99 -2.35
N ASN A 806 -17.36 -31.86 -2.94
CA ASN A 806 -17.63 -30.84 -3.96
C ASN A 806 -18.21 -29.49 -3.46
N MET A 807 -17.98 -29.12 -2.19
CA MET A 807 -18.27 -27.76 -1.68
C MET A 807 -17.04 -27.01 -1.13
N ALA A 808 -15.86 -27.62 -1.08
CA ALA A 808 -14.64 -26.95 -0.65
C ALA A 808 -13.91 -26.19 -1.80
N VAL A 809 -13.99 -26.70 -3.02
CA VAL A 809 -13.21 -26.18 -4.18
C VAL A 809 -13.75 -24.85 -4.70
N ALA A 810 -15.07 -24.65 -4.69
CA ALA A 810 -15.71 -23.46 -5.25
C ALA A 810 -15.40 -22.16 -4.49
N LEU A 811 -15.06 -22.24 -3.19
CA LEU A 811 -14.86 -21.06 -2.34
C LEU A 811 -13.41 -20.53 -2.36
N VAL A 812 -12.47 -21.27 -2.94
CA VAL A 812 -11.05 -20.87 -3.05
C VAL A 812 -10.77 -20.15 -4.38
N LEU A 813 -11.51 -20.47 -5.44
CA LEU A 813 -11.29 -19.93 -6.79
C LEU A 813 -11.80 -18.48 -6.98
N VAL A 814 -12.77 -18.03 -6.18
CA VAL A 814 -13.34 -16.66 -6.32
C VAL A 814 -12.42 -15.60 -5.70
N THR A 815 -11.74 -15.91 -4.60
CA THR A 815 -10.83 -14.98 -3.90
C THR A 815 -9.55 -14.69 -4.68
N ILE A 816 -9.10 -15.61 -5.53
CA ILE A 816 -7.91 -15.42 -6.38
C ILE A 816 -8.21 -14.49 -7.56
N ALA A 817 -9.43 -14.51 -8.09
CA ALA A 817 -9.80 -13.77 -9.30
C ALA A 817 -9.83 -12.23 -9.14
N PHE A 818 -10.12 -11.72 -7.93
CA PHE A 818 -10.31 -10.27 -7.72
C PHE A 818 -9.04 -9.48 -7.38
N VAL A 819 -7.96 -10.14 -6.94
CA VAL A 819 -6.68 -9.48 -6.63
C VAL A 819 -5.94 -9.03 -7.91
N ALA A 820 -6.26 -9.66 -9.06
CA ALA A 820 -5.49 -9.52 -10.30
C ALA A 820 -5.85 -8.31 -11.20
N ARG A 821 -6.89 -7.51 -10.89
CA ARG A 821 -7.48 -6.57 -11.87
C ARG A 821 -7.48 -5.08 -11.51
N ALA A 822 -6.74 -4.66 -10.48
CA ALA A 822 -6.71 -3.27 -10.00
C ALA A 822 -5.29 -2.63 -9.99
N ARG A 823 -4.47 -2.84 -11.04
CA ARG A 823 -3.19 -2.13 -11.27
C ARG A 823 -2.92 -1.82 -12.75
N ALA A 824 -3.82 -1.04 -13.36
CA ALA A 824 -3.65 -0.23 -14.57
C ALA A 824 -4.87 0.71 -14.63
N SER A 825 -4.81 2.01 -14.97
CA SER A 825 -3.70 2.89 -15.40
C SER A 825 -3.79 4.21 -14.58
N LEU A 826 -2.73 5.00 -14.36
CA LEU A 826 -2.15 5.93 -15.35
C LEU A 826 -0.61 5.95 -15.30
N VAL A 827 -0.01 5.04 -16.05
CA VAL A 827 1.01 5.45 -17.04
C VAL A 827 0.31 5.43 -18.40
N PHE A 828 0.96 5.85 -19.49
CA PHE A 828 0.52 5.46 -20.84
C PHE A 828 0.18 3.98 -20.85
N SER A 829 -0.94 3.59 -21.48
CA SER A 829 -1.56 2.27 -21.28
C SER A 829 -0.81 1.14 -22.01
N LEU A 830 0.44 0.92 -21.63
CA LEU A 830 1.30 -0.19 -22.00
C LEU A 830 0.62 -1.51 -21.55
N PRO A 831 0.21 -2.40 -22.46
CA PRO A 831 -0.40 -3.68 -22.12
C PRO A 831 0.46 -4.52 -21.18
N ASN A 832 -0.12 -4.89 -20.04
CA ASN A 832 0.48 -5.82 -19.07
C ASN A 832 0.56 -7.24 -19.66
N THR A 833 1.66 -7.58 -20.33
CA THR A 833 1.98 -8.97 -20.73
C THR A 833 2.55 -9.77 -19.55
N PHE A 834 1.69 -10.01 -18.55
CA PHE A 834 1.96 -11.02 -17.55
C PHE A 834 1.76 -12.43 -18.14
N PRO A 835 2.57 -13.42 -17.71
CA PRO A 835 2.48 -14.80 -18.20
C PRO A 835 1.18 -15.47 -17.73
N ASN A 836 0.17 -15.43 -18.59
CA ASN A 836 -1.15 -15.99 -18.34
C ASN A 836 -1.18 -17.50 -18.65
N ILE A 837 -0.68 -18.32 -17.71
CA ILE A 837 -0.81 -19.78 -17.79
C ILE A 837 -1.82 -20.29 -16.75
N SER A 838 -3.07 -19.84 -16.91
CA SER A 838 -4.21 -20.16 -16.02
C SER A 838 -4.45 -21.68 -15.85
N ALA A 839 -4.07 -22.48 -16.85
CA ALA A 839 -4.11 -23.95 -16.81
C ALA A 839 -3.29 -24.56 -15.65
N CYS A 840 -2.30 -23.85 -15.12
CA CYS A 840 -1.33 -24.38 -14.16
C CYS A 840 -1.66 -24.08 -12.69
N ILE A 841 -2.73 -23.33 -12.43
CA ILE A 841 -3.25 -23.07 -11.08
C ILE A 841 -3.72 -24.36 -10.39
N SER A 842 -4.02 -25.41 -11.16
CA SER A 842 -4.53 -26.70 -10.68
C SER A 842 -3.50 -27.84 -10.64
N GLN A 843 -2.27 -27.63 -11.13
CA GLN A 843 -1.25 -28.67 -11.21
C GLN A 843 -0.20 -28.56 -10.09
N PRO A 844 0.30 -29.68 -9.54
CA PRO A 844 1.37 -29.66 -8.55
C PRO A 844 2.70 -29.31 -9.24
N LEU A 845 3.16 -28.07 -9.05
CA LEU A 845 4.43 -27.61 -9.61
C LEU A 845 5.62 -28.35 -8.96
N THR A 846 6.57 -28.76 -9.80
CA THR A 846 7.83 -29.40 -9.41
C THR A 846 9.00 -28.70 -10.10
N TYR A 847 10.22 -28.92 -9.60
CA TYR A 847 11.42 -28.62 -10.39
C TYR A 847 11.55 -29.65 -11.52
N SER A 848 11.81 -29.18 -12.74
CA SER A 848 12.20 -30.03 -13.86
C SER A 848 13.44 -30.87 -13.53
N CYS A 849 13.48 -32.10 -14.04
CA CYS A 849 14.61 -33.03 -14.03
C CYS A 849 15.21 -33.44 -12.66
N GLU A 850 14.60 -33.06 -11.53
CA GLU A 850 15.00 -33.57 -10.20
C GLU A 850 14.44 -34.96 -9.89
N ASN A 851 13.40 -35.36 -10.61
CA ASN A 851 12.72 -36.64 -10.45
C ASN A 851 12.63 -37.28 -11.85
N THR A 852 13.30 -38.42 -12.07
CA THR A 852 13.53 -39.02 -13.41
C THR A 852 12.28 -39.62 -14.07
N SER A 853 11.11 -39.39 -13.51
CA SER A 853 9.82 -39.50 -14.19
C SER A 853 9.74 -38.53 -15.38
N VAL A 854 9.38 -39.04 -16.56
CA VAL A 854 9.12 -38.22 -17.76
C VAL A 854 8.16 -37.08 -17.42
N ILE A 855 8.60 -35.83 -17.61
CA ILE A 855 7.73 -34.66 -17.46
C ILE A 855 6.65 -34.75 -18.53
N GLN A 856 5.39 -34.74 -18.11
CA GLN A 856 4.27 -34.74 -19.06
C GLN A 856 4.26 -33.41 -19.81
N ASN A 857 4.16 -33.48 -21.15
CA ASN A 857 3.99 -32.28 -21.97
C ASN A 857 2.72 -31.56 -21.52
N THR A 858 2.91 -30.41 -20.90
CA THR A 858 1.90 -29.53 -20.34
C THR A 858 2.39 -28.10 -20.50
N CYS A 859 1.47 -27.16 -20.33
CA CYS A 859 1.78 -25.74 -20.22
C CYS A 859 2.51 -25.38 -18.90
N CYS A 860 2.73 -26.35 -18.01
CA CYS A 860 3.03 -26.10 -16.61
C CYS A 860 4.46 -26.44 -16.21
N SER A 861 5.20 -27.11 -17.09
CA SER A 861 6.65 -27.22 -17.06
C SER A 861 7.17 -27.18 -18.49
N PRO A 862 8.32 -26.55 -18.76
CA PRO A 862 8.93 -26.61 -20.08
C PRO A 862 9.22 -28.07 -20.45
N THR A 863 8.81 -28.45 -21.65
CA THR A 863 9.14 -29.74 -22.27
C THR A 863 9.47 -29.53 -23.75
N PRO A 864 10.32 -30.38 -24.37
CA PRO A 864 11.04 -31.51 -23.76
C PRO A 864 12.15 -31.09 -22.75
N GLY A 865 12.57 -32.03 -21.91
CA GLY A 865 13.51 -31.84 -20.77
C GLY A 865 13.05 -30.89 -19.67
N GLY A 866 13.11 -29.60 -19.97
CA GLY A 866 12.73 -28.51 -19.07
C GLY A 866 13.87 -27.96 -18.21
N LEU A 867 15.11 -28.35 -18.46
CA LEU A 867 16.28 -27.60 -18.02
C LEU A 867 16.40 -26.37 -18.95
N VAL A 868 16.72 -25.19 -18.41
CA VAL A 868 16.89 -23.98 -19.24
C VAL A 868 18.25 -23.33 -19.02
N LEU A 869 18.89 -22.92 -20.11
CA LEU A 869 20.16 -22.21 -20.11
C LEU A 869 19.89 -20.73 -20.30
N GLN A 870 20.18 -19.92 -19.30
CA GLN A 870 20.29 -18.47 -19.49
C GLN A 870 21.69 -18.19 -20.06
N THR A 871 21.76 -17.77 -21.32
CA THR A 871 23.00 -17.58 -22.07
C THR A 871 23.37 -16.09 -22.20
N GLN A 872 24.65 -15.77 -22.06
CA GLN A 872 25.20 -14.41 -22.14
C GLN A 872 26.50 -14.39 -22.92
N TYR A 873 26.77 -13.30 -23.64
CA TYR A 873 28.06 -13.07 -24.31
C TYR A 873 28.74 -11.75 -23.90
N TRP A 874 30.04 -11.66 -24.22
CA TRP A 874 30.88 -10.50 -24.02
C TRP A 874 31.68 -10.17 -25.28
N ASP A 875 31.14 -9.24 -26.06
CA ASP A 875 31.86 -8.64 -27.18
C ASP A 875 32.66 -7.41 -26.77
N THR A 876 33.64 -7.06 -27.61
CA THR A 876 34.39 -5.79 -27.52
C THR A 876 33.92 -4.72 -28.52
N TYR A 877 33.14 -5.12 -29.53
CA TYR A 877 32.55 -4.27 -30.58
C TYR A 877 31.26 -4.91 -31.14
N THR A 878 30.35 -4.09 -31.68
CA THR A 878 29.10 -4.56 -32.33
C THR A 878 29.25 -4.70 -33.85
N GLY A 879 30.16 -3.93 -34.46
CA GLY A 879 30.28 -3.78 -35.92
C GLY A 879 29.23 -2.83 -36.53
N LEU A 880 28.26 -2.38 -35.71
CA LEU A 880 27.18 -1.46 -36.08
C LEU A 880 27.20 -0.17 -35.25
N GLU A 881 28.33 0.18 -34.63
CA GLU A 881 28.52 1.43 -33.87
C GLU A 881 28.17 2.68 -34.68
N LYS A 882 28.44 2.65 -35.99
CA LYS A 882 28.08 3.74 -36.94
C LYS A 882 26.56 3.92 -37.12
N LYS A 883 25.74 2.96 -36.70
CA LYS A 883 24.28 3.04 -36.62
C LYS A 883 23.78 3.37 -35.20
N GLY A 884 24.67 3.50 -34.21
CA GLY A 884 24.33 3.74 -32.80
C GLY A 884 24.12 2.47 -31.96
N GLN A 885 24.37 1.27 -32.50
CA GLN A 885 24.28 0.01 -31.77
C GLN A 885 25.54 -0.13 -30.89
N LEU A 886 25.39 0.11 -29.58
CA LEU A 886 26.48 0.19 -28.59
C LEU A 886 26.22 -0.77 -27.42
N LEU A 887 27.27 -1.39 -26.91
CA LEU A 887 27.22 -2.37 -25.83
C LEU A 887 26.97 -1.72 -24.45
N PRO A 888 26.27 -2.39 -23.52
CA PRO A 888 26.07 -1.88 -22.17
C PRO A 888 27.39 -1.91 -21.37
N LYS A 889 27.88 -0.75 -20.95
CA LYS A 889 29.04 -0.65 -20.06
C LYS A 889 28.79 -1.36 -18.73
N ASN A 890 29.83 -2.01 -18.21
CA ASN A 890 29.81 -2.82 -16.97
C ASN A 890 28.70 -3.88 -16.92
N SER A 891 28.27 -4.40 -18.08
CA SER A 891 27.28 -5.48 -18.18
C SER A 891 27.65 -6.43 -19.29
N TRP A 892 27.41 -7.72 -19.07
CA TRP A 892 27.32 -8.69 -20.16
C TRP A 892 26.05 -8.43 -20.98
N THR A 893 26.01 -8.96 -22.19
CA THR A 893 24.85 -8.88 -23.10
C THR A 893 24.07 -10.19 -23.06
N ILE A 894 22.74 -10.11 -23.16
CA ILE A 894 21.88 -11.28 -23.29
C ILE A 894 22.20 -11.97 -24.63
N HIS A 895 22.43 -13.29 -24.58
CA HIS A 895 22.38 -14.14 -25.77
C HIS A 895 20.92 -14.60 -25.93
N GLY A 896 20.42 -15.41 -24.99
CA GLY A 896 19.02 -15.83 -24.95
C GLY A 896 18.64 -16.67 -23.72
N LEU A 897 17.66 -17.54 -23.95
CA LEU A 897 17.17 -18.55 -23.00
C LEU A 897 16.84 -19.83 -23.79
N TRP A 898 17.63 -20.89 -23.62
CA TRP A 898 17.55 -22.09 -24.48
C TRP A 898 17.05 -23.32 -23.70
N PRO A 899 16.16 -24.16 -24.28
CA PRO A 899 15.65 -25.38 -23.64
C PRO A 899 16.59 -26.57 -23.83
N ASP A 900 17.04 -27.19 -22.73
CA ASP A 900 17.86 -28.41 -22.70
C ASP A 900 17.00 -29.61 -22.31
N ASN A 901 17.17 -30.71 -23.04
CA ASN A 901 16.45 -31.97 -22.87
C ASN A 901 16.82 -32.75 -21.58
N CYS A 902 17.63 -32.14 -20.71
CA CYS A 902 18.26 -32.69 -19.50
C CYS A 902 19.32 -33.75 -19.75
N ASP A 903 19.76 -33.87 -21.00
CA ASP A 903 20.88 -34.70 -21.45
C ASP A 903 21.96 -33.91 -22.20
N GLY A 904 21.79 -32.59 -22.35
CA GLY A 904 22.67 -31.72 -23.15
C GLY A 904 22.31 -31.66 -24.63
N SER A 905 21.16 -32.21 -25.05
CA SER A 905 20.58 -31.97 -26.38
C SER A 905 19.55 -30.84 -26.37
N PHE A 906 19.41 -30.21 -27.53
CA PHE A 906 18.59 -29.02 -27.77
C PHE A 906 17.90 -29.23 -29.12
N ASP A 907 16.61 -28.94 -29.20
CA ASP A 907 15.87 -28.89 -30.46
C ASP A 907 15.87 -27.45 -31.02
N GLU A 908 15.75 -27.30 -32.34
CA GLU A 908 15.83 -26.00 -33.03
C GLU A 908 14.66 -25.83 -34.04
N TYR A 909 14.05 -24.63 -34.08
CA TYR A 909 12.97 -24.24 -35.01
C TYR A 909 11.72 -25.15 -35.02
N CYS A 910 11.30 -25.64 -33.84
CA CYS A 910 10.26 -26.66 -33.69
C CYS A 910 8.84 -26.25 -34.17
N ASP A 911 8.58 -24.97 -34.38
CA ASP A 911 7.31 -24.46 -34.94
C ASP A 911 7.56 -23.41 -36.03
N LEU A 912 7.60 -23.87 -37.29
CA LEU A 912 7.76 -23.02 -38.46
C LEU A 912 6.56 -22.08 -38.72
N SER A 913 5.43 -22.23 -38.03
CA SER A 913 4.31 -21.29 -38.14
C SER A 913 4.53 -19.99 -37.32
N ARG A 914 5.49 -20.03 -36.39
CA ARG A 914 5.94 -18.90 -35.55
C ARG A 914 7.39 -18.52 -35.79
N GLN A 915 7.90 -18.82 -36.98
CA GLN A 915 9.19 -18.36 -37.47
C GLN A 915 9.08 -16.87 -37.86
N TYR A 916 9.95 -16.04 -37.28
CA TYR A 916 10.11 -14.60 -37.56
C TYR A 916 11.55 -14.22 -37.99
N ASP A 917 12.46 -15.18 -38.01
CA ASP A 917 13.90 -15.02 -38.27
C ASP A 917 14.19 -14.80 -39.78
N PRO A 918 14.79 -13.66 -40.16
CA PRO A 918 15.03 -13.31 -41.55
C PRO A 918 16.25 -13.99 -42.19
N ASP A 919 17.15 -14.61 -41.42
CA ASP A 919 18.37 -15.27 -41.93
C ASP A 919 18.66 -16.59 -41.17
N PRO A 920 17.78 -17.62 -41.32
CA PRO A 920 17.76 -18.78 -40.45
C PRO A 920 19.02 -19.65 -40.51
N SER A 921 19.52 -20.03 -39.34
CA SER A 921 20.77 -20.75 -39.15
C SER A 921 20.59 -21.89 -38.13
N PRO A 922 20.53 -23.16 -38.57
CA PRO A 922 20.70 -23.64 -39.94
C PRO A 922 19.48 -23.39 -40.85
N ALA A 923 19.73 -23.11 -42.13
CA ALA A 923 18.67 -22.93 -43.14
C ALA A 923 17.98 -24.24 -43.56
N VAL A 924 18.52 -25.40 -43.14
CA VAL A 924 17.94 -26.74 -43.35
C VAL A 924 18.20 -27.56 -42.08
N LEU A 925 17.14 -28.15 -41.52
CA LEU A 925 17.20 -28.95 -40.30
C LEU A 925 17.80 -30.35 -40.55
N PRO A 926 18.22 -31.09 -39.51
CA PRO A 926 18.88 -32.40 -39.66
C PRO A 926 18.04 -33.49 -40.34
N ASP A 927 16.72 -33.33 -40.40
CA ASP A 927 15.78 -34.21 -41.13
C ASP A 927 15.67 -33.89 -42.64
N GLY A 928 16.25 -32.77 -43.07
CA GLY A 928 16.16 -32.22 -44.42
C GLY A 928 15.08 -31.14 -44.61
N THR A 929 14.36 -30.74 -43.58
CA THR A 929 13.31 -29.71 -43.66
C THR A 929 13.93 -28.31 -43.84
N PRO A 930 13.63 -27.56 -44.93
CA PRO A 930 14.15 -26.21 -45.11
C PRO A 930 13.45 -25.20 -44.20
N VAL A 931 14.21 -24.33 -43.54
CA VAL A 931 13.68 -23.23 -42.72
C VAL A 931 13.48 -22.00 -43.61
N PRO A 932 12.25 -21.50 -43.82
CA PRO A 932 12.00 -20.38 -44.71
C PRO A 932 12.36 -19.03 -44.06
N ALA A 933 13.23 -18.25 -44.71
CA ALA A 933 13.57 -16.90 -44.27
C ALA A 933 12.36 -15.96 -44.23
N TYR A 934 12.12 -15.34 -43.06
CA TYR A 934 11.01 -14.43 -42.83
C TYR A 934 11.17 -13.07 -43.55
N LYS A 935 10.03 -12.43 -43.87
CA LYS A 935 9.98 -11.17 -44.66
C LYS A 935 8.89 -10.19 -44.20
N GLY A 936 8.38 -10.36 -42.98
CA GLY A 936 7.37 -9.49 -42.38
C GLY A 936 7.97 -8.43 -41.44
N PRO A 937 7.14 -7.77 -40.62
CA PRO A 937 7.60 -6.87 -39.55
C PRO A 937 8.44 -7.61 -38.49
N GLY A 938 9.49 -6.97 -37.99
CA GLY A 938 10.37 -7.53 -36.96
C GLY A 938 9.70 -7.69 -35.60
N VAL A 939 10.32 -8.49 -34.72
CA VAL A 939 9.77 -8.77 -33.39
C VAL A 939 9.76 -7.55 -32.46
N ASP A 940 10.58 -6.54 -32.74
CA ASP A 940 10.56 -5.23 -32.10
C ASP A 940 9.20 -4.52 -32.30
N ILE A 941 8.64 -4.62 -33.51
CA ILE A 941 7.30 -4.10 -33.83
C ILE A 941 6.23 -4.86 -33.03
N PHE A 942 6.37 -6.17 -32.82
CA PHE A 942 5.41 -6.91 -31.98
C PHE A 942 5.44 -6.46 -30.51
N VAL A 943 6.64 -6.17 -29.97
CA VAL A 943 6.77 -5.63 -28.60
C VAL A 943 6.18 -4.20 -28.52
N GLU A 944 6.28 -3.39 -29.57
CA GLU A 944 5.64 -2.06 -29.66
C GLU A 944 4.11 -2.13 -29.86
N GLU A 945 3.59 -3.06 -30.67
CA GLU A 945 2.14 -3.30 -30.83
C GLU A 945 1.49 -3.82 -29.54
N PHE A 946 2.22 -4.64 -28.77
CA PHE A 946 1.89 -4.98 -27.38
C PHE A 946 2.26 -3.88 -26.38
N GLY A 947 2.70 -2.72 -26.84
CA GLY A 947 3.03 -1.55 -26.05
C GLY A 947 3.98 -1.81 -24.87
N ARG A 948 4.84 -2.83 -24.93
CA ARG A 948 5.87 -3.07 -23.90
C ARG A 948 7.12 -2.25 -24.20
N LEU A 949 6.95 -0.92 -24.29
CA LEU A 949 8.03 0.03 -24.56
C LEU A 949 9.12 0.01 -23.48
N ASP A 950 8.79 -0.41 -22.26
CA ASP A 950 9.72 -0.71 -21.18
C ASP A 950 10.65 -1.88 -21.53
N LEU A 951 10.08 -2.99 -22.03
CA LEU A 951 10.81 -4.19 -22.44
C LEU A 951 11.64 -3.91 -23.69
N LEU A 952 11.07 -3.25 -24.70
CA LEU A 952 11.78 -2.86 -25.91
C LEU A 952 12.94 -1.89 -25.62
N SER A 953 12.78 -0.96 -24.68
CA SER A 953 13.86 -0.09 -24.22
C SER A 953 14.95 -0.86 -23.47
N TYR A 954 14.58 -1.86 -22.67
CA TYR A 954 15.54 -2.74 -22.00
C TYR A 954 16.32 -3.61 -23.00
N MET A 955 15.62 -4.27 -23.94
CA MET A 955 16.23 -5.13 -24.95
C MET A 955 17.23 -4.34 -25.80
N ASN A 956 16.86 -3.15 -26.28
CA ASN A 956 17.78 -2.26 -27.02
C ASN A 956 19.03 -1.84 -26.24
N LYS A 957 19.01 -1.95 -24.90
CA LYS A 957 20.09 -1.55 -24.00
C LYS A 957 20.99 -2.73 -23.58
N TYR A 958 20.41 -3.92 -23.37
CA TYR A 958 21.11 -5.07 -22.78
C TYR A 958 21.16 -6.34 -23.68
N TRP A 959 20.38 -6.40 -24.76
CA TRP A 959 20.32 -7.52 -25.70
C TRP A 959 20.84 -7.07 -27.07
N VAL A 960 22.12 -6.66 -27.10
CA VAL A 960 22.73 -5.92 -28.21
C VAL A 960 23.54 -6.85 -29.10
N SER A 961 23.08 -7.07 -30.34
CA SER A 961 23.67 -8.01 -31.30
C SER A 961 25.07 -7.59 -31.79
N GLN A 962 25.85 -8.56 -32.27
CA GLN A 962 27.06 -8.36 -33.06
C GLN A 962 26.81 -8.69 -34.54
N GLY A 963 27.25 -7.82 -35.44
CA GLY A 963 27.18 -8.00 -36.89
C GLY A 963 25.80 -7.71 -37.51
N SER A 964 24.72 -8.15 -36.86
CA SER A 964 23.34 -7.94 -37.30
C SER A 964 22.60 -6.86 -36.48
N PRO A 965 21.50 -6.28 -37.01
CA PRO A 965 20.55 -5.51 -36.22
C PRO A 965 20.00 -6.32 -35.03
N ASN A 966 19.75 -5.63 -33.91
CA ASN A 966 19.17 -6.24 -32.71
C ASN A 966 17.86 -7.02 -32.99
N ALA A 967 16.93 -6.46 -33.76
CA ALA A 967 15.63 -7.07 -34.03
C ALA A 967 15.73 -8.40 -34.79
N ASP A 968 16.65 -8.51 -35.76
CA ASP A 968 16.91 -9.72 -36.54
C ASP A 968 17.43 -10.84 -35.61
N PHE A 969 18.31 -10.49 -34.66
CA PHE A 969 18.84 -11.43 -33.66
C PHE A 969 17.79 -11.85 -32.63
N TRP A 970 16.94 -10.93 -32.15
CA TRP A 970 15.82 -11.31 -31.27
C TRP A 970 14.81 -12.23 -31.97
N ALA A 971 14.62 -12.04 -33.28
CA ALA A 971 13.78 -12.90 -34.10
C ALA A 971 14.41 -14.30 -34.27
N HIS A 972 15.74 -14.39 -34.42
CA HIS A 972 16.49 -15.65 -34.37
C HIS A 972 16.25 -16.40 -33.06
N GLU A 973 16.56 -15.78 -31.91
CA GLU A 973 16.43 -16.40 -30.58
C GLU A 973 15.01 -16.93 -30.30
N PHE A 974 13.97 -16.15 -30.64
CA PHE A 974 12.60 -16.62 -30.50
C PHE A 974 12.30 -17.78 -31.46
N SER A 975 12.54 -17.60 -32.76
CA SER A 975 12.16 -18.58 -33.79
C SER A 975 12.84 -19.92 -33.58
N LYS A 976 14.09 -19.88 -33.11
CA LYS A 976 14.96 -21.03 -32.97
C LYS A 976 14.75 -21.78 -31.66
N HIS A 977 14.63 -21.07 -30.53
CA HIS A 977 14.64 -21.68 -29.19
C HIS A 977 13.29 -21.60 -28.46
N ALA A 978 12.57 -20.47 -28.54
CA ALA A 978 11.28 -20.32 -27.86
C ALA A 978 10.20 -21.26 -28.44
N THR A 979 10.22 -21.46 -29.76
CA THR A 979 9.30 -22.39 -30.46
C THR A 979 9.41 -23.84 -29.99
N CYS A 980 10.55 -24.24 -29.43
CA CYS A 980 10.82 -25.58 -28.92
C CYS A 980 10.43 -25.81 -27.44
N THR A 981 9.89 -24.79 -26.75
CA THR A 981 9.52 -24.90 -25.34
C THR A 981 7.99 -24.93 -25.18
N SER A 982 7.42 -26.04 -24.70
CA SER A 982 5.95 -26.24 -24.62
C SER A 982 5.15 -25.15 -23.91
N THR A 983 5.75 -24.47 -22.93
CA THR A 983 5.14 -23.37 -22.17
C THR A 983 4.89 -22.10 -23.00
N PHE A 984 5.59 -21.92 -24.12
CA PHE A 984 5.38 -20.84 -25.08
C PHE A 984 4.50 -21.26 -26.27
N ASP A 985 3.93 -22.46 -26.28
CA ASP A 985 2.93 -22.83 -27.29
C ASP A 985 1.69 -21.93 -27.18
N VAL A 986 1.16 -21.52 -28.33
CA VAL A 986 -0.10 -20.76 -28.46
C VAL A 986 -1.25 -21.50 -27.77
N THR A 987 -1.27 -22.83 -27.81
CA THR A 987 -2.31 -23.64 -27.16
C THR A 987 -2.41 -23.39 -25.65
N CYS A 988 -1.31 -22.99 -25.01
CA CYS A 988 -1.21 -22.76 -23.57
C CYS A 988 -1.80 -21.42 -23.08
N TYR A 989 -2.07 -20.48 -23.99
CA TYR A 989 -2.66 -19.18 -23.65
C TYR A 989 -4.20 -19.16 -23.71
N GLY A 990 -4.84 -20.23 -24.18
CA GLY A 990 -6.29 -20.41 -24.19
C GLY A 990 -7.05 -19.52 -25.19
N SER A 991 -8.35 -19.34 -24.96
CA SER A 991 -9.26 -18.58 -25.85
C SER A 991 -8.92 -17.11 -26.00
N ASP A 992 -8.19 -16.55 -25.03
CA ASP A 992 -7.96 -15.11 -24.89
C ASP A 992 -6.57 -14.70 -25.41
N TYR A 993 -5.84 -15.64 -26.03
CA TYR A 993 -4.54 -15.39 -26.66
C TYR A 993 -4.63 -14.28 -27.70
N LYS A 994 -3.73 -13.30 -27.57
CA LYS A 994 -3.48 -12.32 -28.62
C LYS A 994 -2.29 -12.78 -29.45
N LYS A 995 -2.41 -12.72 -30.78
CA LYS A 995 -1.31 -13.06 -31.70
C LYS A 995 -0.02 -12.33 -31.28
N HIS A 996 1.09 -13.07 -31.17
CA HIS A 996 2.41 -12.62 -30.69
C HIS A 996 2.56 -12.38 -29.18
N GLN A 997 1.56 -12.69 -28.35
CA GLN A 997 1.67 -12.58 -26.89
C GLN A 997 2.75 -13.51 -26.31
N ASP A 998 2.93 -14.67 -26.93
CA ASP A 998 4.00 -15.65 -26.67
C ASP A 998 5.40 -15.07 -26.92
N VAL A 999 5.57 -14.30 -28.00
CA VAL A 999 6.83 -13.60 -28.33
C VAL A 999 7.23 -12.61 -27.22
N VAL A 1000 6.27 -11.79 -26.76
CA VAL A 1000 6.53 -10.79 -25.72
C VAL A 1000 6.77 -11.45 -24.36
N ASN A 1001 6.06 -12.54 -24.04
CA ASN A 1001 6.27 -13.30 -22.81
C ASN A 1001 7.63 -14.01 -22.78
N PHE A 1002 8.13 -14.49 -23.93
CA PHE A 1002 9.49 -15.05 -24.04
C PHE A 1002 10.54 -14.01 -23.68
N PHE A 1003 10.49 -12.82 -24.28
CA PHE A 1003 11.47 -11.77 -23.99
C PHE A 1003 11.40 -11.28 -22.54
N ASP A 1004 10.22 -11.19 -21.93
CA ASP A 1004 10.07 -10.89 -20.50
C ASP A 1004 10.69 -11.99 -19.61
N ALA A 1005 10.51 -13.27 -19.97
CA ALA A 1005 11.13 -14.41 -19.28
C ALA A 1005 12.67 -14.40 -19.41
N VAL A 1006 13.23 -14.12 -20.60
CA VAL A 1006 14.69 -14.04 -20.79
C VAL A 1006 15.29 -12.89 -19.98
N VAL A 1007 14.68 -11.70 -20.02
CA VAL A 1007 15.11 -10.54 -19.22
C VAL A 1007 15.06 -10.85 -17.72
N ARG A 1008 14.00 -11.53 -17.26
CA ARG A 1008 13.86 -11.95 -15.86
C ARG A 1008 14.91 -12.99 -15.44
N ALA A 1009 15.25 -13.92 -16.34
CA ALA A 1009 16.32 -14.89 -16.11
C ALA A 1009 17.70 -14.22 -16.08
N PHE A 1010 17.98 -13.29 -17.02
CA PHE A 1010 19.22 -12.52 -17.06
C PHE A 1010 19.45 -11.69 -15.80
N HIS A 1011 18.39 -11.10 -15.23
CA HIS A 1011 18.46 -10.37 -13.96
C HIS A 1011 18.92 -11.21 -12.75
N LYS A 1012 18.84 -12.55 -12.82
CA LYS A 1012 19.40 -13.46 -11.79
C LYS A 1012 20.93 -13.56 -11.88
N TYR A 1013 21.52 -13.19 -13.02
CA TYR A 1013 22.93 -13.43 -13.36
C TYR A 1013 23.67 -12.17 -13.84
N PRO A 1014 23.94 -11.19 -12.95
CA PRO A 1014 24.83 -10.06 -13.25
C PRO A 1014 26.30 -10.51 -13.36
N THR A 1015 26.65 -11.16 -14.47
CA THR A 1015 27.96 -11.80 -14.70
C THR A 1015 29.14 -10.82 -14.54
N TRP A 1016 28.96 -9.55 -14.92
CA TRP A 1016 29.99 -8.53 -14.70
C TRP A 1016 30.28 -8.33 -13.20
N ASP A 1017 29.25 -8.11 -12.38
CA ASP A 1017 29.41 -7.91 -10.93
C ASP A 1017 29.96 -9.15 -10.23
N MET A 1018 29.51 -10.35 -10.65
CA MET A 1018 29.99 -11.62 -10.08
C MET A 1018 31.49 -11.84 -10.31
N LEU A 1019 31.98 -11.50 -11.51
CA LEU A 1019 33.42 -11.54 -11.84
C LEU A 1019 34.17 -10.40 -11.14
N ALA A 1020 33.66 -9.16 -11.19
CA ALA A 1020 34.31 -7.98 -10.62
C ALA A 1020 34.44 -8.05 -9.10
N ALA A 1021 33.46 -8.64 -8.40
CA ALA A 1021 33.54 -8.93 -6.95
C ALA A 1021 34.69 -9.89 -6.58
N SER A 1022 35.17 -10.68 -7.54
CA SER A 1022 36.35 -11.56 -7.40
C SER A 1022 37.63 -10.92 -7.95
N GLY A 1023 37.62 -9.62 -8.28
CA GLY A 1023 38.73 -8.91 -8.91
C GLY A 1023 38.94 -9.24 -10.39
N ILE A 1024 38.03 -9.97 -11.02
CA ILE A 1024 38.08 -10.34 -12.44
C ILE A 1024 37.33 -9.26 -13.23
N ILE A 1025 38.09 -8.39 -13.87
CA ILE A 1025 37.57 -7.28 -14.69
C ILE A 1025 38.10 -7.41 -16.13
N PRO A 1026 37.44 -6.78 -17.12
CA PRO A 1026 37.97 -6.71 -18.47
C PRO A 1026 39.39 -6.13 -18.47
N SER A 1027 40.33 -6.79 -19.15
CA SER A 1027 41.72 -6.35 -19.28
C SER A 1027 42.37 -6.76 -20.59
N ASN A 1028 43.05 -5.81 -21.22
CA ASN A 1028 43.93 -6.02 -22.38
C ASN A 1028 45.33 -6.53 -22.00
N LYS A 1029 45.60 -6.77 -20.71
CA LYS A 1029 46.92 -7.18 -20.18
C LYS A 1029 46.88 -8.41 -19.28
N THR A 1030 45.77 -8.60 -18.56
CA THR A 1030 45.59 -9.73 -17.63
C THR A 1030 44.98 -10.93 -18.34
N THR A 1031 45.34 -12.13 -17.90
CA THR A 1031 44.64 -13.38 -18.22
C THR A 1031 44.21 -14.09 -16.94
N TYR A 1032 43.17 -14.90 -17.06
CA TYR A 1032 42.56 -15.65 -15.97
C TYR A 1032 42.57 -17.14 -16.30
N SER A 1033 42.68 -18.02 -15.31
CA SER A 1033 42.48 -19.46 -15.53
C SER A 1033 40.99 -19.83 -15.53
N LEU A 1034 40.64 -20.92 -16.22
CA LEU A 1034 39.29 -21.49 -16.23
C LEU A 1034 38.71 -21.64 -14.81
N ASN A 1035 39.52 -22.17 -13.89
CA ASN A 1035 39.15 -22.36 -12.49
C ASN A 1035 38.86 -21.04 -11.76
N GLN A 1036 39.58 -19.94 -12.05
CA GLN A 1036 39.30 -18.64 -11.43
C GLN A 1036 37.94 -18.10 -11.87
N LEU A 1037 37.64 -18.17 -13.18
CA LEU A 1037 36.37 -17.72 -13.73
C LEU A 1037 35.20 -18.55 -13.20
N GLN A 1038 35.29 -19.89 -13.25
CA GLN A 1038 34.23 -20.77 -12.77
C GLN A 1038 34.02 -20.70 -11.25
N ASN A 1039 35.10 -20.55 -10.44
CA ASN A 1039 34.95 -20.40 -8.99
C ASN A 1039 34.35 -19.05 -8.60
N ALA A 1040 34.72 -17.95 -9.28
CA ALA A 1040 34.13 -16.63 -9.06
C ALA A 1040 32.61 -16.64 -9.27
N LEU A 1041 32.16 -17.29 -10.34
CA LEU A 1041 30.74 -17.44 -10.65
C LEU A 1041 30.04 -18.43 -9.70
N LYS A 1042 30.62 -19.62 -9.45
CA LYS A 1042 30.05 -20.62 -8.51
C LYS A 1042 29.85 -20.05 -7.11
N ALA A 1043 30.75 -19.19 -6.64
CA ALA A 1043 30.64 -18.53 -5.33
C ALA A 1043 29.40 -17.63 -5.19
N GLN A 1044 28.82 -17.15 -6.30
CA GLN A 1044 27.63 -16.29 -6.33
C GLN A 1044 26.35 -17.04 -6.72
N THR A 1045 26.45 -18.03 -7.62
CA THR A 1045 25.30 -18.76 -8.17
C THR A 1045 24.98 -20.08 -7.46
N GLY A 1046 25.94 -20.62 -6.70
CA GLY A 1046 25.95 -21.98 -6.16
C GLY A 1046 26.46 -23.05 -7.15
N SER A 1047 26.63 -22.71 -8.43
CA SER A 1047 26.80 -23.69 -9.52
C SER A 1047 27.85 -23.28 -10.56
N ILE A 1048 28.55 -24.26 -11.15
CA ILE A 1048 29.55 -24.09 -12.20
C ILE A 1048 28.83 -23.83 -13.52
N PRO A 1049 28.96 -22.64 -14.12
CA PRO A 1049 28.44 -22.41 -15.47
C PRO A 1049 29.39 -22.99 -16.53
N TYR A 1050 28.84 -23.20 -17.73
CA TYR A 1050 29.68 -23.34 -18.93
C TYR A 1050 30.31 -21.98 -19.25
N LEU A 1051 31.56 -22.01 -19.72
CA LEU A 1051 32.23 -20.84 -20.30
C LEU A 1051 32.57 -21.15 -21.76
N GLY A 1052 32.16 -20.26 -22.66
CA GLY A 1052 32.51 -20.29 -24.07
C GLY A 1052 33.75 -19.46 -24.36
N CYS A 1053 34.73 -20.02 -25.06
CA CYS A 1053 35.92 -19.28 -25.48
C CYS A 1053 36.29 -19.51 -26.95
N GLY A 1054 36.50 -18.41 -27.66
CA GLY A 1054 37.06 -18.39 -29.01
C GLY A 1054 38.58 -18.48 -29.02
N PHE A 1055 39.15 -18.35 -30.23
CA PHE A 1055 40.59 -18.28 -30.48
C PHE A 1055 41.37 -19.41 -29.76
N ASN A 1056 41.08 -20.66 -30.13
CA ASN A 1056 41.65 -21.88 -29.51
C ASN A 1056 41.43 -21.97 -27.98
N GLY A 1057 40.30 -21.44 -27.48
CA GLY A 1057 39.91 -21.52 -26.07
C GLY A 1057 40.60 -20.48 -25.17
N THR A 1058 41.19 -19.41 -25.74
CA THR A 1058 41.99 -18.41 -24.99
C THR A 1058 41.35 -17.03 -24.88
N VAL A 1059 40.17 -16.81 -25.46
CA VAL A 1059 39.42 -15.54 -25.36
C VAL A 1059 38.01 -15.85 -24.89
N LEU A 1060 37.66 -15.37 -23.69
CA LEU A 1060 36.32 -15.53 -23.11
C LEU A 1060 35.29 -14.76 -23.95
N GLN A 1061 34.25 -15.47 -24.39
CA GLN A 1061 33.15 -14.92 -25.18
C GLN A 1061 31.80 -15.15 -24.52
N GLU A 1062 31.57 -16.27 -23.81
CA GLU A 1062 30.24 -16.63 -23.31
C GLU A 1062 30.21 -17.19 -21.89
N VAL A 1063 29.05 -17.07 -21.24
CA VAL A 1063 28.68 -17.80 -20.02
C VAL A 1063 27.26 -18.34 -20.16
N TRP A 1064 27.06 -19.64 -19.88
CA TRP A 1064 25.72 -20.25 -19.87
C TRP A 1064 25.37 -20.79 -18.47
N TYR A 1065 24.23 -20.38 -17.94
CA TYR A 1065 23.73 -20.75 -16.60
C TYR A 1065 22.57 -21.74 -16.69
N PHE A 1066 22.84 -23.00 -16.36
CA PHE A 1066 21.88 -24.11 -16.37
C PHE A 1066 20.94 -24.02 -15.15
N ASN A 1067 19.64 -24.20 -15.38
CA ASN A 1067 18.62 -24.06 -14.34
C ASN A 1067 17.50 -25.10 -14.46
N HIS A 1068 17.25 -25.83 -13.37
CA HIS A 1068 15.95 -26.47 -13.18
C HIS A 1068 14.88 -25.38 -12.98
N VAL A 1069 13.71 -25.61 -13.55
CA VAL A 1069 12.59 -24.66 -13.56
C VAL A 1069 11.50 -25.17 -12.63
N PHE A 1070 11.04 -24.35 -11.68
CA PHE A 1070 9.88 -24.68 -10.86
C PHE A 1070 8.59 -24.26 -11.56
N GLY A 1071 7.90 -25.24 -12.16
CA GLY A 1071 6.83 -24.95 -13.10
C GLY A 1071 7.37 -24.38 -14.42
N THR A 1072 6.86 -23.24 -14.86
CA THR A 1072 7.31 -22.54 -16.09
C THR A 1072 8.41 -21.50 -15.83
N GLU A 1073 9.34 -21.41 -16.79
CA GLU A 1073 10.39 -20.39 -16.92
C GLU A 1073 9.80 -18.97 -17.01
N GLN A 1074 8.59 -18.82 -17.54
CA GLN A 1074 7.82 -17.57 -17.51
C GLN A 1074 7.51 -17.09 -16.09
N PHE A 1075 7.59 -17.91 -15.03
CA PHE A 1075 7.53 -17.44 -13.65
C PHE A 1075 8.89 -16.94 -13.12
N GLY A 1076 10.01 -17.39 -13.71
CA GLY A 1076 11.37 -17.04 -13.27
C GLY A 1076 11.84 -17.77 -12.01
N GLN A 1077 11.14 -18.81 -11.56
CA GLN A 1077 11.53 -19.61 -10.40
C GLN A 1077 12.59 -20.65 -10.79
N LEU A 1078 13.84 -20.18 -10.94
CA LEU A 1078 14.96 -20.95 -11.46
C LEU A 1078 15.90 -21.42 -10.34
N LYS A 1079 16.24 -22.71 -10.30
CA LYS A 1079 17.24 -23.32 -9.41
C LYS A 1079 18.49 -23.68 -10.21
N SER A 1080 19.61 -23.04 -9.89
CA SER A 1080 20.89 -23.23 -10.58
C SER A 1080 21.41 -24.66 -10.42
N VAL A 1081 22.00 -25.22 -11.47
CA VAL A 1081 22.69 -26.53 -11.43
C VAL A 1081 24.08 -26.46 -12.08
N ASP A 1082 24.98 -27.37 -11.70
CA ASP A 1082 26.31 -27.46 -12.33
C ASP A 1082 26.17 -27.88 -13.80
N SER A 1083 26.90 -27.21 -14.70
CA SER A 1083 26.89 -27.46 -16.14
C SER A 1083 27.26 -28.91 -16.49
N THR A 1084 26.37 -29.58 -17.23
CA THR A 1084 26.61 -30.89 -17.86
C THR A 1084 27.65 -30.77 -18.98
N THR A 1085 27.59 -29.68 -19.75
CA THR A 1085 28.51 -29.36 -20.85
C THR A 1085 29.87 -28.89 -20.33
N LYS A 1086 30.95 -29.39 -20.93
CA LYS A 1086 32.33 -28.97 -20.61
C LYS A 1086 32.65 -27.65 -21.31
N SER A 1087 33.25 -26.70 -20.57
CA SER A 1087 33.76 -25.44 -21.11
C SER A 1087 34.68 -25.66 -22.33
N SER A 1088 34.55 -24.80 -23.34
CA SER A 1088 35.45 -24.74 -24.50
C SER A 1088 36.71 -23.91 -24.24
N CYS A 1089 36.79 -23.23 -23.09
CA CYS A 1089 37.98 -22.53 -22.64
C CYS A 1089 39.11 -23.47 -22.24
N SER A 1090 40.35 -23.04 -22.48
CA SER A 1090 41.54 -23.81 -22.14
C SER A 1090 41.67 -24.00 -20.64
N SER A 1091 41.94 -25.24 -20.23
CA SER A 1091 42.28 -25.60 -18.85
C SER A 1091 43.76 -25.37 -18.51
N THR A 1092 44.60 -25.03 -19.49
CA THR A 1092 46.06 -24.91 -19.35
C THR A 1092 46.64 -23.57 -19.80
N LEU A 1093 45.99 -22.87 -20.72
CA LEU A 1093 46.38 -21.53 -21.18
C LEU A 1093 45.60 -20.45 -20.43
N GLY A 1094 46.18 -19.25 -20.36
CA GLY A 1094 45.50 -18.07 -19.81
C GLY A 1094 44.38 -17.60 -20.75
N ILE A 1095 43.22 -17.30 -20.17
CA ILE A 1095 42.04 -16.80 -20.88
C ILE A 1095 42.00 -15.28 -20.78
N HIS A 1096 41.92 -14.60 -21.91
CA HIS A 1096 41.69 -13.17 -22.00
C HIS A 1096 40.19 -12.85 -21.85
N TYR A 1097 39.89 -11.81 -21.08
CA TYR A 1097 38.57 -11.19 -20.97
C TYR A 1097 38.78 -9.72 -21.33
N TYR A 1098 38.60 -9.36 -22.61
CA TYR A 1098 39.12 -8.09 -23.14
C TYR A 1098 38.27 -6.86 -22.80
N GLU A 1099 38.92 -5.70 -22.69
CA GLU A 1099 38.24 -4.40 -22.51
C GLU A 1099 37.43 -4.03 -23.76
N ARG A 1100 36.26 -3.40 -23.56
CA ARG A 1100 35.50 -2.79 -24.66
C ARG A 1100 36.19 -1.52 -25.14
N ASN A 1101 36.06 -1.20 -26.43
CA ASN A 1101 36.44 0.11 -26.92
C ASN A 1101 35.45 1.17 -26.38
N PRO A 1102 35.90 2.29 -25.79
CA PRO A 1102 35.02 3.39 -25.36
C PRO A 1102 34.09 3.96 -26.45
N THR A 1103 34.35 3.73 -27.73
CA THR A 1103 33.42 4.10 -28.83
C THR A 1103 32.39 3.03 -29.18
N SER A 1104 32.46 1.84 -28.55
CA SER A 1104 31.59 0.69 -28.76
C SER A 1104 30.70 0.38 -27.55
N GLU A 1105 30.80 1.18 -26.47
CA GLU A 1105 29.97 1.08 -25.27
C GLU A 1105 29.14 2.35 -25.01
N HIS A 1106 28.05 2.23 -24.26
CA HIS A 1106 27.27 3.37 -23.75
C HIS A 1106 27.17 3.37 -22.23
N GLU A 1107 26.99 4.54 -21.61
CA GLU A 1107 26.85 4.67 -20.16
C GLU A 1107 25.50 4.14 -19.65
N VAL A 1108 25.57 3.02 -18.94
CA VAL A 1108 24.42 2.34 -18.36
C VAL A 1108 24.13 2.94 -16.99
N LYS A 1109 23.21 3.91 -16.92
CA LYS A 1109 22.52 4.16 -15.63
C LYS A 1109 21.82 2.88 -15.19
N LEU A 1110 22.18 2.39 -14.01
CA LEU A 1110 21.38 1.42 -13.27
C LEU A 1110 20.00 2.03 -13.05
N LEU A 1111 18.95 1.33 -13.47
CA LEU A 1111 17.58 1.68 -13.10
C LEU A 1111 17.34 1.17 -11.66
N PRO A 1112 16.64 1.94 -10.81
CA PRO A 1112 16.57 1.72 -9.36
C PRO A 1112 15.64 0.57 -8.92
#